data_AF-A0A817AKE0-F1
#
_entry.id   AF-A0A817AKE0-F1
#
_cell.length_a   1.000
_cell.length_b   1.000
_cell.length_c   1.000
_cell.angle_alpha   90.00
_cell.angle_beta   90.00
_cell.angle_gamma   90.00
#
_symmetry.space_group_name_H-M   'P 1'
#
loop_
_entity.id
_entity.type
_entity.pdbx_description
1 polymer ?
#
loop_
_entity_poly.entity_id
_entity_poly.type
_entity_poly.pdbx_seq_one_letter_code
_entity_poly.pdbx_strand_id
1 'polypeptide(L)'
;MTMTMLDKPLGDLRREVVDLRQLHISRDYDINKLGKIITVSKDSLRETETFQRAILQQLQQFEISLADINEILRANIKQKVQREQQQKQEELDYDIEIRAKLMTLNAEALECRAAAVQLQQEAKLALVKAAEIEKRAAEELTRQAHEMKLKQQELERERAAELERRVRLEEERQRLNELQIQQQQKERLSVLSKIPQQQKEEKDEYADWKERDFMNNDQCPQCIFRLAPNALSIPIDVKYLEVSATEYLLDDQEELISSPMVVNFDTTEYQQKLLLLAIPYVSKRSNHRENVIKIRQSSGMWKSINSKESTFDSYKEKHFVECQLEQSTACAVVSRLKQDKILIDKHSSGRFSSNVDPRLTMEWPANVCSTNLNINLRVLPVDLPAFTQFIKNCSSDCQGLIAVGPIIELQFDNVSLLKPIKFTLPILVQAKQKVAPIKPTIVVQSQTLQETPTTTPSQQELILQQQQSIFKSVLGDDSNNERLVLLFSNHNENTWHIDSDIHLFDSKIHDIVTTNMKNLHSRMIIARYDRQFTSAKQLQTTINLLEESLNQRIVSLILRRRLSNLNEICFVCCSSRRINNIDRDLQADEFIDPDEQIKELILQEGQLLELRFRGNVVPIEYNKQSYRFAFNTYFPFYFQTNVSEIDKYSQHLSPFFYGFVQVFSRAITKEHDQKKHQIDATKQQWREADVCQAELVIRLPKSTEGIRAPTPKTLTKFTPEGILTPLIFHELSASLVGDEWRRLARRLGMTKIRIEALGHEYADDAGYYMLLTWFKRAPRSIDKDSLLINALTNIKRWDIAQELELMKEAKRQEQRISSRDDQLRIFHVAFTRICQHDECIRTWKQIARELMLSNEDIQRIEEQYLLNQERCLRSLELWASDDSRADMKILARMMRSLGFRALSRELGTMV
;
A
#
# COMPACT_ATOMS: atom_id res chain seq x y z
N MET A 1 12.59 -14.17 -31.06
CA MET A 1 13.82 -14.06 -31.88
C MET A 1 13.57 -13.11 -33.06
N THR A 2 12.99 -11.93 -32.81
CA THR A 2 12.35 -11.07 -33.83
C THR A 2 12.47 -9.59 -33.43
N MET A 3 13.64 -9.16 -32.94
CA MET A 3 13.94 -7.75 -32.65
C MET A 3 15.34 -7.33 -33.11
N THR A 4 15.89 -7.95 -34.16
CA THR A 4 17.27 -7.67 -34.59
C THR A 4 17.43 -7.27 -36.06
N MET A 5 16.34 -7.20 -36.84
CA MET A 5 16.42 -6.94 -38.29
C MET A 5 16.08 -5.49 -38.70
N LEU A 6 15.51 -4.66 -37.81
CA LEU A 6 15.13 -3.27 -38.09
C LEU A 6 16.13 -2.23 -37.57
N ASP A 7 17.01 -2.60 -36.64
CA ASP A 7 17.92 -1.64 -35.99
C ASP A 7 19.03 -1.13 -36.91
N LYS A 8 19.43 -1.93 -37.90
CA LYS A 8 20.52 -1.57 -38.82
C LYS A 8 20.11 -0.46 -39.81
N PRO A 9 19.01 -0.59 -40.58
CA PRO A 9 18.60 0.47 -41.51
C PRO A 9 18.15 1.76 -40.80
N LEU A 10 17.50 1.65 -39.62
CA LEU A 10 17.13 2.83 -38.80
C LEU A 10 18.34 3.50 -38.15
N GLY A 11 19.38 2.73 -37.81
CA GLY A 11 20.65 3.23 -37.29
C GLY A 11 21.44 4.01 -38.34
N ASP A 12 21.47 3.52 -39.58
CA ASP A 12 22.17 4.16 -40.69
C ASP A 12 21.47 5.46 -41.13
N LEU A 13 20.13 5.47 -41.18
CA LEU A 13 19.35 6.69 -41.46
C LEU A 13 19.54 7.76 -40.37
N ARG A 14 19.63 7.36 -39.10
CA ARG A 14 19.89 8.27 -37.99
C ARG A 14 21.29 8.89 -38.06
N ARG A 15 22.30 8.13 -38.49
CA ARG A 15 23.67 8.64 -38.66
C ARG A 15 23.77 9.67 -39.78
N GLU A 16 23.18 9.43 -40.95
CA GLU A 16 23.20 10.42 -42.04
C GLU A 16 22.41 11.69 -41.72
N VAL A 17 21.30 11.60 -40.98
CA VAL A 17 20.53 12.78 -40.56
C VAL A 17 21.28 13.61 -39.50
N VAL A 18 22.10 12.97 -38.67
CA VAL A 18 22.97 13.65 -37.70
C VAL A 18 24.12 14.37 -38.41
N ASP A 19 24.73 13.75 -39.41
CA ASP A 19 25.80 14.37 -40.22
C ASP A 19 25.29 15.59 -41.02
N LEU A 20 24.04 15.57 -41.50
CA LEU A 20 23.41 16.71 -42.19
C LEU A 20 23.10 17.89 -41.27
N ARG A 21 22.87 17.66 -39.97
CA ARG A 21 22.65 18.75 -39.00
C ARG A 21 23.94 19.41 -38.54
N GLN A 22 25.08 18.72 -38.62
CA GLN A 22 26.38 19.25 -38.19
C GLN A 22 27.04 20.17 -39.25
N LEU A 23 26.57 20.15 -40.50
CA LEU A 23 27.08 21.01 -41.57
C LEU A 23 26.12 22.19 -41.83
N HIS A 24 26.14 23.19 -40.95
CA HIS A 24 25.79 24.54 -41.37
C HIS A 24 27.05 25.25 -41.87
N ILE A 25 26.93 25.91 -43.02
CA ILE A 25 27.91 26.76 -43.74
C ILE A 25 28.65 26.01 -44.88
N SER A 26 28.01 25.94 -46.05
CA SER A 26 28.56 26.55 -47.28
C SER A 26 27.54 26.45 -48.42
N ARG A 27 27.44 27.51 -49.22
CA ARG A 27 26.60 27.59 -50.42
C ARG A 27 27.26 26.76 -51.52
N ASP A 28 26.79 25.53 -51.71
CA ASP A 28 26.69 24.84 -53.01
C ASP A 28 26.07 23.45 -52.77
N TYR A 29 24.81 23.28 -53.20
CA TYR A 29 24.08 22.02 -53.06
C TYR A 29 24.42 21.09 -54.23
N ASP A 30 25.16 20.01 -53.95
CA ASP A 30 25.49 18.97 -54.93
C ASP A 30 24.30 18.01 -55.11
N ILE A 31 23.54 18.19 -56.20
CA ILE A 31 22.31 17.46 -56.58
C ILE A 31 22.53 15.93 -56.59
N ASN A 32 23.76 15.47 -56.81
CA ASN A 32 24.11 14.06 -56.82
C ASN A 32 24.02 13.38 -55.44
N LYS A 33 24.19 14.13 -54.34
CA LYS A 33 24.05 13.58 -52.97
C LYS A 33 22.58 13.42 -52.56
N LEU A 34 21.72 14.35 -52.95
CA LEU A 34 20.26 14.24 -52.78
C LEU A 34 19.68 13.07 -53.57
N GLY A 35 20.21 12.82 -54.78
CA GLY A 35 19.86 11.65 -55.58
C GLY A 35 20.13 10.33 -54.85
N LYS A 36 21.26 10.23 -54.13
CA LYS A 36 21.63 9.02 -53.36
C LYS A 36 20.73 8.79 -52.14
N ILE A 37 20.35 9.85 -51.42
CA ILE A 37 19.46 9.74 -50.26
C ILE A 37 18.04 9.33 -50.68
N ILE A 38 17.58 9.81 -51.84
CA ILE A 38 16.28 9.43 -52.40
C ILE A 38 16.28 7.97 -52.86
N THR A 39 17.36 7.46 -53.47
CA THR A 39 17.46 6.03 -53.81
C THR A 39 17.52 5.16 -52.57
N VAL A 40 18.33 5.50 -51.55
CA VAL A 40 18.40 4.73 -50.30
C VAL A 40 17.06 4.70 -49.56
N SER A 41 16.31 5.82 -49.54
CA SER A 41 14.95 5.85 -48.98
C SER A 41 13.97 5.01 -49.78
N LYS A 42 14.09 4.98 -51.11
CA LYS A 42 13.21 4.20 -52.00
C LYS A 42 13.47 2.69 -51.89
N ASP A 43 14.72 2.30 -51.70
CA ASP A 43 15.11 0.91 -51.50
C ASP A 43 14.70 0.41 -50.11
N SER A 44 14.84 1.25 -49.07
CA SER A 44 14.33 0.95 -47.73
C SER A 44 12.81 0.79 -47.71
N LEU A 45 12.07 1.62 -48.45
CA LEU A 45 10.62 1.48 -48.61
C LEU A 45 10.24 0.17 -49.31
N ARG A 46 10.99 -0.24 -50.33
CA ARG A 46 10.77 -1.52 -51.01
C ARG A 46 11.03 -2.71 -50.09
N GLU A 47 12.06 -2.65 -49.25
CA GLU A 47 12.32 -3.68 -48.24
C GLU A 47 11.22 -3.75 -47.16
N THR A 48 10.65 -2.62 -46.76
CA THR A 48 9.51 -2.63 -45.83
C THR A 48 8.25 -3.23 -46.47
N GLU A 49 8.00 -2.98 -47.77
CA GLU A 49 6.88 -3.60 -48.48
C GLU A 49 7.05 -5.12 -48.65
N THR A 50 8.27 -5.59 -48.95
CA THR A 50 8.52 -7.04 -49.06
C THR A 50 8.38 -7.73 -47.70
N PHE A 51 8.82 -7.07 -46.62
CA PHE A 51 8.62 -7.55 -45.26
C PHE A 51 7.13 -7.63 -44.87
N GLN A 52 6.34 -6.59 -45.19
CA GLN A 52 4.89 -6.62 -44.96
C GLN A 52 4.20 -7.74 -45.75
N ARG A 53 4.59 -7.98 -47.00
CA ARG A 53 4.06 -9.10 -47.81
C ARG A 53 4.42 -10.46 -47.21
N ALA A 54 5.64 -10.61 -46.67
CA ALA A 54 6.06 -11.85 -46.02
C ALA A 54 5.26 -12.13 -44.73
N ILE A 55 4.98 -11.12 -43.92
CA ILE A 55 4.13 -11.25 -42.72
C ILE A 55 2.70 -11.65 -43.11
N LEU A 56 2.14 -11.03 -44.15
CA LEU A 56 0.80 -11.39 -44.62
C LEU A 56 0.73 -12.84 -45.13
N GLN A 57 1.77 -13.32 -45.82
CA GLN A 57 1.87 -14.74 -46.22
C GLN A 57 1.96 -15.69 -45.01
N GLN A 58 2.71 -15.33 -43.97
CA GLN A 58 2.79 -16.15 -42.75
C GLN A 58 1.45 -16.20 -42.01
N LEU A 59 0.73 -15.07 -41.93
CA LEU A 59 -0.61 -15.04 -41.33
C LEU A 59 -1.59 -15.91 -42.12
N GLN A 60 -1.52 -15.87 -43.45
CA GLN A 60 -2.37 -16.69 -44.31
C GLN A 60 -2.06 -18.20 -44.16
N GLN A 61 -0.79 -18.58 -44.02
CA GLN A 61 -0.42 -19.98 -43.70
C GLN A 61 -0.94 -20.41 -42.32
N PHE A 62 -0.94 -19.50 -41.35
CA PHE A 62 -1.45 -19.77 -40.01
C PHE A 62 -2.98 -19.99 -40.01
N GLU A 63 -3.72 -19.21 -40.82
CA GLU A 63 -5.16 -19.38 -41.01
C GLU A 63 -5.49 -20.73 -41.67
N ILE A 64 -4.71 -21.15 -42.67
CA ILE A 64 -4.89 -22.46 -43.33
C ILE A 64 -4.62 -23.59 -42.32
N SER A 65 -3.54 -23.50 -41.53
CA SER A 65 -3.24 -24.50 -40.50
C SER A 65 -4.32 -24.57 -39.41
N LEU A 66 -4.90 -23.44 -39.01
CA LEU A 66 -6.04 -23.40 -38.09
C LEU A 66 -7.30 -24.02 -38.68
N ALA A 67 -7.53 -23.88 -39.99
CA ALA A 67 -8.64 -24.55 -40.67
C ALA A 67 -8.46 -26.07 -40.66
N ASP A 68 -7.25 -26.57 -40.95
CA ASP A 68 -6.93 -28.00 -40.94
C ASP A 68 -7.09 -28.61 -39.53
N ILE A 69 -6.61 -27.91 -38.49
CA ILE A 69 -6.77 -28.35 -37.09
C ILE A 69 -8.25 -28.44 -36.71
N ASN A 70 -9.05 -27.47 -37.13
CA ASN A 70 -10.49 -27.47 -36.88
C ASN A 70 -11.20 -28.62 -37.62
N GLU A 71 -10.74 -28.99 -38.80
CA GLU A 71 -11.29 -30.13 -39.54
C GLU A 71 -10.96 -31.47 -38.86
N ILE A 72 -9.72 -31.64 -38.38
CA ILE A 72 -9.28 -32.80 -37.60
C ILE A 72 -10.09 -32.93 -36.30
N LEU A 73 -10.32 -31.82 -35.60
CA LEU A 73 -11.17 -31.79 -34.40
C LEU A 73 -12.61 -32.21 -34.70
N ARG A 74 -13.19 -31.73 -35.81
CA ARG A 74 -14.54 -32.14 -36.25
C ARG A 74 -14.60 -33.63 -36.58
N ALA A 75 -13.59 -34.18 -37.24
CA ALA A 75 -13.52 -35.60 -37.55
C ALA A 75 -13.42 -36.46 -36.27
N ASN A 76 -12.61 -36.05 -35.30
CA ASN A 76 -12.47 -36.74 -34.01
C ASN A 76 -13.76 -36.70 -33.18
N ILE A 77 -14.45 -35.56 -33.16
CA ILE A 77 -15.76 -35.44 -32.49
C ILE A 77 -16.78 -36.37 -33.15
N LYS A 78 -16.79 -36.44 -34.48
CA LYS A 78 -17.71 -37.31 -35.23
C LYS A 78 -17.46 -38.80 -34.95
N GLN A 79 -16.18 -39.22 -34.85
CA GLN A 79 -15.82 -40.58 -34.44
C GLN A 79 -16.20 -40.88 -32.98
N LYS A 80 -16.07 -39.91 -32.08
CA LYS A 80 -16.47 -40.06 -30.67
C LYS A 80 -17.98 -40.26 -30.53
N VAL A 81 -18.76 -39.48 -31.27
CA VAL A 81 -20.23 -39.61 -31.31
C VAL A 81 -20.65 -40.96 -31.88
N GLN A 82 -19.97 -41.49 -32.91
CA GLN A 82 -20.25 -42.83 -33.43
C GLN A 82 -19.90 -43.95 -32.44
N ARG A 83 -18.82 -43.81 -31.66
CA ARG A 83 -18.48 -44.77 -30.58
C ARG A 83 -19.48 -44.72 -29.43
N GLU A 84 -19.96 -43.54 -29.07
CA GLU A 84 -20.99 -43.35 -28.04
C GLU A 84 -22.37 -43.85 -28.49
N GLN A 85 -22.67 -43.81 -29.79
CA GLN A 85 -23.90 -44.38 -30.37
C GLN A 85 -23.88 -45.92 -30.44
N GLN A 86 -22.72 -46.56 -30.59
CA GLN A 86 -22.58 -48.03 -30.52
C GLN A 86 -22.65 -48.57 -29.08
N GLN A 87 -22.44 -47.73 -28.07
CA GLN A 87 -22.55 -48.11 -26.65
C GLN A 87 -23.95 -47.93 -26.04
N LYS A 88 -24.90 -47.33 -26.78
CA LYS A 88 -26.27 -47.09 -26.32
C LYS A 88 -27.28 -47.99 -27.02
N GLN A 89 -27.04 -49.29 -26.89
CA GLN A 89 -28.04 -50.32 -27.19
C GLN A 89 -28.28 -51.16 -25.93
N GLU A 90 -28.56 -50.48 -24.82
CA GLU A 90 -29.17 -51.02 -23.61
C GLU A 90 -29.75 -49.83 -22.82
N GLU A 91 -30.99 -50.01 -22.34
CA GLU A 91 -31.79 -49.10 -21.48
C GLU A 91 -32.52 -47.91 -22.13
N LEU A 92 -33.69 -48.27 -22.65
CA LEU A 92 -34.77 -47.43 -23.16
C LEU A 92 -35.70 -46.99 -22.00
N ASP A 93 -35.46 -45.81 -21.41
CA ASP A 93 -36.52 -45.00 -20.76
C ASP A 93 -36.18 -43.50 -20.59
N TYR A 94 -34.95 -43.07 -20.94
CA TYR A 94 -34.50 -41.66 -20.87
C TYR A 94 -34.74 -40.84 -22.16
N ASP A 95 -35.31 -41.43 -23.22
CA ASP A 95 -35.26 -40.85 -24.57
C ASP A 95 -36.39 -39.84 -24.90
N ILE A 96 -37.40 -39.72 -24.04
CA ILE A 96 -38.52 -38.80 -24.27
C ILE A 96 -38.21 -37.39 -23.72
N GLU A 97 -37.58 -37.31 -22.55
CA GLU A 97 -37.28 -36.03 -21.91
C GLU A 97 -36.15 -35.27 -22.62
N ILE A 98 -35.16 -35.99 -23.15
CA ILE A 98 -34.06 -35.39 -23.91
C ILE A 98 -34.58 -34.84 -25.24
N ARG A 99 -35.47 -35.56 -25.95
CA ARG A 99 -36.06 -35.06 -27.21
C ARG A 99 -36.92 -33.83 -27.01
N ALA A 100 -37.69 -33.76 -25.92
CA ALA A 100 -38.47 -32.57 -25.58
C ALA A 100 -37.56 -31.35 -25.33
N LYS A 101 -36.50 -31.53 -24.52
CA LYS A 101 -35.51 -30.47 -24.25
C LYS A 101 -34.78 -30.02 -25.52
N LEU A 102 -34.48 -30.94 -26.43
CA LEU A 102 -33.82 -30.65 -27.70
C LEU A 102 -34.73 -29.89 -28.68
N MET A 103 -36.03 -30.15 -28.67
CA MET A 103 -37.01 -29.39 -29.44
C MET A 103 -37.15 -27.94 -28.93
N THR A 104 -37.24 -27.73 -27.61
CA THR A 104 -37.26 -26.38 -27.03
C THR A 104 -35.99 -25.60 -27.34
N LEU A 105 -34.81 -26.24 -27.22
CA LEU A 105 -33.53 -25.58 -27.51
C LEU A 105 -33.42 -25.17 -28.98
N ASN A 106 -33.94 -25.98 -29.91
CA ASN A 106 -33.97 -25.64 -31.33
C ASN A 106 -34.95 -24.51 -31.65
N ALA A 107 -36.08 -24.42 -30.95
CA ALA A 107 -37.01 -23.31 -31.11
C ALA A 107 -36.38 -21.98 -30.65
N GLU A 108 -35.74 -21.98 -29.48
CA GLU A 108 -35.02 -20.80 -28.95
C GLU A 108 -33.85 -20.38 -29.86
N ALA A 109 -33.14 -21.34 -30.45
CA ALA A 109 -32.06 -21.06 -31.39
C ALA A 109 -32.56 -20.43 -32.70
N LEU A 110 -33.76 -20.81 -33.15
CA LEU A 110 -34.42 -20.22 -34.33
C LEU A 110 -34.89 -18.79 -34.06
N GLU A 111 -35.44 -18.51 -32.88
CA GLU A 111 -35.81 -17.16 -32.47
C GLU A 111 -34.58 -16.25 -32.33
N CYS A 112 -33.50 -16.74 -31.71
CA CYS A 112 -32.22 -16.02 -31.63
C CYS A 112 -31.68 -15.67 -33.03
N ARG A 113 -31.78 -16.60 -34.00
CA ARG A 113 -31.37 -16.33 -35.38
C ARG A 113 -32.27 -15.30 -36.07
N ALA A 114 -33.58 -15.35 -35.86
CA ALA A 114 -34.51 -14.37 -36.42
C ALA A 114 -34.23 -12.96 -35.86
N ALA A 115 -33.99 -12.83 -34.55
CA ALA A 115 -33.62 -11.58 -33.91
C ALA A 115 -32.27 -11.04 -34.41
N ALA A 116 -31.28 -11.91 -34.61
CA ALA A 116 -29.98 -11.52 -35.16
C ALA A 116 -30.10 -10.96 -36.60
N VAL A 117 -30.94 -11.57 -37.43
CA VAL A 117 -31.20 -11.08 -38.80
C VAL A 117 -31.91 -9.72 -38.77
N GLN A 118 -32.89 -9.53 -37.89
CA GLN A 118 -33.54 -8.22 -37.73
C GLN A 118 -32.57 -7.13 -37.27
N LEU A 119 -31.74 -7.41 -36.26
CA LEU A 119 -30.71 -6.47 -35.80
C LEU A 119 -29.70 -6.13 -36.91
N GLN A 120 -29.35 -7.10 -37.75
CA GLN A 120 -28.45 -6.85 -38.89
C GLN A 120 -29.12 -5.97 -39.96
N GLN A 121 -30.42 -6.12 -40.19
CA GLN A 121 -31.20 -5.30 -41.11
C GLN A 121 -31.30 -3.85 -40.60
N GLU A 122 -31.60 -3.67 -39.31
CA GLU A 122 -31.68 -2.36 -38.65
C GLU A 122 -30.32 -1.65 -38.64
N ALA A 123 -29.24 -2.38 -38.35
CA ALA A 123 -27.88 -1.83 -38.39
C ALA A 123 -27.50 -1.32 -39.79
N LYS A 124 -27.86 -2.05 -40.86
CA LYS A 124 -27.67 -1.58 -42.23
C LYS A 124 -28.46 -0.30 -42.51
N LEU A 125 -29.70 -0.23 -42.05
CA LEU A 125 -30.56 0.92 -42.27
C LEU A 125 -30.09 2.16 -41.49
N ALA A 126 -29.54 1.95 -40.28
CA ALA A 126 -28.90 2.99 -39.49
C ALA A 126 -27.62 3.52 -40.15
N LEU A 127 -26.79 2.65 -40.74
CA LEU A 127 -25.59 3.06 -41.48
C LEU A 127 -25.92 3.92 -42.70
N VAL A 128 -26.97 3.58 -43.45
CA VAL A 128 -27.42 4.38 -44.60
C VAL A 128 -27.88 5.77 -44.15
N LYS A 129 -28.65 5.85 -43.06
CA LYS A 129 -29.08 7.14 -42.49
C LYS A 129 -27.91 7.96 -41.96
N ALA A 130 -26.92 7.33 -41.34
CA ALA A 130 -25.71 8.02 -40.87
C ALA A 130 -24.92 8.63 -42.04
N ALA A 131 -24.76 7.89 -43.15
CA ALA A 131 -24.10 8.39 -44.35
C ALA A 131 -24.84 9.57 -45.00
N GLU A 132 -26.19 9.56 -45.01
CA GLU A 132 -26.98 10.70 -45.50
C GLU A 132 -26.85 11.94 -44.61
N ILE A 133 -26.81 11.77 -43.29
CA ILE A 133 -26.61 12.87 -42.34
C ILE A 133 -25.20 13.46 -42.51
N GLU A 134 -24.19 12.62 -42.66
CA GLU A 134 -22.80 13.06 -42.89
C GLU A 134 -22.67 13.85 -44.20
N LYS A 135 -23.32 13.40 -45.27
CA LYS A 135 -23.36 14.14 -46.55
C LYS A 135 -24.01 15.52 -46.39
N ARG A 136 -25.15 15.61 -45.69
CA ARG A 136 -25.83 16.89 -45.42
C ARG A 136 -24.96 17.82 -44.57
N ALA A 137 -24.28 17.30 -43.56
CA ALA A 137 -23.37 18.07 -42.72
C ALA A 137 -22.18 18.62 -43.53
N ALA A 138 -21.61 17.83 -44.45
CA ALA A 138 -20.51 18.28 -45.32
C ALA A 138 -20.96 19.38 -46.31
N GLU A 139 -22.17 19.26 -46.87
CA GLU A 139 -22.77 20.28 -47.75
C GLU A 139 -23.06 21.59 -46.99
N GLU A 140 -23.49 21.51 -45.74
CA GLU A 140 -23.73 22.70 -44.91
C GLU A 140 -22.42 23.38 -44.48
N LEU A 141 -21.37 22.61 -44.17
CA LEU A 141 -20.05 23.12 -43.79
C LEU A 141 -19.34 23.81 -44.96
N THR A 142 -19.51 23.30 -46.18
CA THR A 142 -19.01 23.97 -47.39
C THR A 142 -19.76 25.26 -47.69
N ARG A 143 -21.07 25.32 -47.43
CA ARG A 143 -21.87 26.56 -47.56
C ARG A 143 -21.45 27.62 -46.53
N GLN A 144 -21.25 27.23 -45.27
CA GLN A 144 -20.76 28.14 -44.23
C GLN A 144 -19.34 28.65 -44.53
N ALA A 145 -18.45 27.81 -45.05
CA ALA A 145 -17.11 28.22 -45.45
C ALA A 145 -17.15 29.25 -46.60
N HIS A 146 -18.05 29.08 -47.58
CA HIS A 146 -18.22 30.04 -48.67
C HIS A 146 -18.80 31.38 -48.17
N GLU A 147 -19.75 31.35 -47.24
CA GLU A 147 -20.32 32.56 -46.64
C GLU A 147 -19.29 33.32 -45.78
N MET A 148 -18.49 32.60 -44.98
CA MET A 148 -17.39 33.20 -44.21
C MET A 148 -16.35 33.85 -45.12
N LYS A 149 -16.03 33.23 -46.26
CA LYS A 149 -15.07 33.78 -47.23
C LYS A 149 -15.59 35.07 -47.90
N LEU A 150 -16.89 35.14 -48.18
CA LEU A 150 -17.55 36.36 -48.68
C LEU A 150 -17.51 37.48 -47.63
N LYS A 151 -17.89 37.19 -46.38
CA LYS A 151 -17.84 38.17 -45.28
C LYS A 151 -16.42 38.65 -45.00
N GLN A 152 -15.42 37.76 -45.13
CA GLN A 152 -14.01 38.13 -44.96
C GLN A 152 -13.53 39.06 -46.08
N GLN A 153 -13.94 38.83 -47.33
CA GLN A 153 -13.64 39.73 -48.45
C GLN A 153 -14.35 41.09 -48.32
N GLU A 154 -15.58 41.13 -47.80
CA GLU A 154 -16.28 42.39 -47.53
C GLU A 154 -15.60 43.18 -46.41
N LEU A 155 -15.21 42.51 -45.31
CA LEU A 155 -14.48 43.13 -44.22
C LEU A 155 -13.10 43.65 -44.67
N GLU A 156 -12.40 42.92 -45.55
CA GLU A 156 -11.13 43.38 -46.13
C GLU A 156 -11.32 44.61 -47.03
N ARG A 157 -12.39 44.66 -47.84
CA ARG A 157 -12.72 45.84 -48.65
C ARG A 157 -13.10 47.03 -47.78
N GLU A 158 -13.84 46.82 -46.70
CA GLU A 158 -14.20 47.88 -45.75
C GLU A 158 -12.98 48.40 -44.99
N ARG A 159 -12.10 47.50 -44.53
CA ARG A 159 -10.81 47.87 -43.94
C ARG A 159 -9.90 48.60 -44.92
N ALA A 160 -9.87 48.21 -46.19
CA ALA A 160 -9.09 48.91 -47.22
C ALA A 160 -9.65 50.31 -47.49
N ALA A 161 -10.97 50.46 -47.58
CA ALA A 161 -11.63 51.76 -47.75
C ALA A 161 -11.49 52.67 -46.51
N GLU A 162 -11.45 52.10 -45.31
CA GLU A 162 -11.15 52.84 -44.08
C GLU A 162 -9.66 53.22 -44.02
N LEU A 163 -8.75 52.34 -44.44
CA LEU A 163 -7.32 52.64 -44.53
C LEU A 163 -7.06 53.76 -45.55
N GLU A 164 -7.69 53.74 -46.73
CA GLU A 164 -7.60 54.84 -47.70
C GLU A 164 -8.16 56.15 -47.15
N ARG A 165 -9.27 56.10 -46.40
CA ARG A 165 -9.80 57.30 -45.71
C ARG A 165 -8.82 57.82 -44.65
N ARG A 166 -8.19 56.93 -43.89
CA ARG A 166 -7.17 57.29 -42.89
C ARG A 166 -5.92 57.85 -43.53
N VAL A 167 -5.45 57.27 -44.65
CA VAL A 167 -4.30 57.78 -45.40
C VAL A 167 -4.62 59.15 -45.98
N ARG A 168 -5.80 59.39 -46.56
CA ARG A 168 -6.19 60.73 -47.04
C ARG A 168 -6.27 61.76 -45.90
N LEU A 169 -6.83 61.37 -44.75
CA LEU A 169 -6.87 62.22 -43.56
C LEU A 169 -5.47 62.46 -42.98
N GLU A 170 -4.56 61.47 -43.05
CA GLU A 170 -3.16 61.61 -42.65
C GLU A 170 -2.36 62.46 -43.64
N GLU A 171 -2.61 62.39 -44.95
CA GLU A 171 -2.01 63.26 -45.95
C GLU A 171 -2.47 64.71 -45.80
N GLU A 172 -3.77 64.92 -45.54
CA GLU A 172 -4.33 66.24 -45.24
C GLU A 172 -3.80 66.79 -43.91
N ARG A 173 -3.68 65.93 -42.90
CA ARG A 173 -3.06 66.24 -41.62
C ARG A 173 -1.56 66.48 -41.75
N GLN A 174 -0.83 65.78 -42.62
CA GLN A 174 0.58 66.02 -42.92
C GLN A 174 0.79 67.34 -43.64
N ARG A 175 -0.07 67.73 -44.59
CA ARG A 175 -0.04 69.07 -45.21
C ARG A 175 -0.31 70.18 -44.20
N LEU A 176 -1.28 69.99 -43.31
CA LEU A 176 -1.54 70.89 -42.18
C LEU A 176 -0.35 70.93 -41.19
N ASN A 177 0.30 69.79 -40.95
CA ASN A 177 1.45 69.67 -40.08
C ASN A 177 2.72 70.29 -40.71
N GLU A 178 2.91 70.23 -42.03
CA GLU A 178 4.01 70.91 -42.73
C GLU A 178 3.84 72.44 -42.70
N LEU A 179 2.60 72.93 -42.87
CA LEU A 179 2.24 74.33 -42.66
C LEU A 179 2.46 74.76 -41.20
N GLN A 180 2.12 73.90 -40.23
CA GLN A 180 2.41 74.10 -38.81
C GLN A 180 3.91 74.02 -38.50
N ILE A 181 4.70 73.17 -39.15
CA ILE A 181 6.15 73.04 -38.96
C ILE A 181 6.86 74.29 -39.47
N GLN A 182 6.40 74.90 -40.56
CA GLN A 182 6.95 76.19 -41.02
C GLN A 182 6.60 77.35 -40.07
N GLN A 183 5.42 77.35 -39.46
CA GLN A 183 5.07 78.30 -38.39
C GLN A 183 5.84 78.03 -37.09
N GLN A 184 5.98 76.76 -36.70
CA GLN A 184 6.72 76.32 -35.52
C GLN A 184 8.23 76.51 -35.69
N GLN A 185 8.81 76.51 -36.89
CA GLN A 185 10.22 76.86 -37.10
C GLN A 185 10.49 78.34 -36.81
N LYS A 186 9.52 79.23 -37.08
CA LYS A 186 9.57 80.64 -36.66
C LYS A 186 9.41 80.81 -35.14
N GLU A 187 8.60 79.98 -34.49
CA GLU A 187 8.41 80.02 -33.04
C GLU A 187 9.52 79.29 -32.24
N ARG A 188 10.12 78.22 -32.80
CA ARG A 188 11.20 77.41 -32.18
C ARG A 188 12.53 78.13 -32.04
N LEU A 189 12.78 79.20 -32.82
CA LEU A 189 13.93 80.08 -32.57
C LEU A 189 13.76 80.94 -31.30
N SER A 190 12.54 81.02 -30.74
CA SER A 190 12.24 81.81 -29.54
C SER A 190 12.03 81.00 -28.25
N VAL A 191 11.85 79.68 -28.32
CA VAL A 191 11.50 78.84 -27.16
C VAL A 191 12.54 77.72 -26.91
N LEU A 192 13.80 77.96 -27.27
CA LEU A 192 14.93 77.07 -26.98
C LEU A 192 15.54 77.34 -25.59
N SER A 193 14.69 77.61 -24.59
CA SER A 193 15.09 77.47 -23.20
C SER A 193 13.99 76.73 -22.44
N LYS A 194 14.38 75.57 -21.90
CA LYS A 194 13.68 74.73 -20.90
C LYS A 194 12.75 73.64 -21.45
N ILE A 195 13.31 72.44 -21.59
CA ILE A 195 12.62 71.18 -21.29
C ILE A 195 13.63 70.27 -20.57
N PRO A 196 13.22 69.54 -19.52
CA PRO A 196 13.68 68.16 -19.39
C PRO A 196 12.52 67.16 -19.53
N GLN A 197 12.85 66.08 -20.23
CA GLN A 197 12.05 64.92 -20.54
C GLN A 197 11.87 64.04 -19.30
N GLN A 198 10.63 63.68 -18.97
CA GLN A 198 10.31 62.52 -18.14
C GLN A 198 9.51 61.55 -19.02
N GLN A 199 10.10 60.40 -19.31
CA GLN A 199 9.46 59.10 -19.60
C GLN A 199 10.50 58.18 -20.27
N LYS A 200 11.45 57.69 -19.47
CA LYS A 200 12.30 56.54 -19.84
C LYS A 200 12.93 55.80 -18.64
N GLU A 201 12.35 55.91 -17.46
CA GLU A 201 12.86 55.25 -16.26
C GLU A 201 11.75 54.40 -15.65
N GLU A 202 11.69 53.13 -16.01
CA GLU A 202 10.97 52.13 -15.20
C GLU A 202 11.57 50.72 -15.34
N LYS A 203 12.77 50.57 -15.94
CA LYS A 203 13.35 49.25 -16.21
C LYS A 203 14.56 48.82 -15.39
N ASP A 204 15.17 49.66 -14.56
CA ASP A 204 16.41 49.28 -13.86
C ASP A 204 16.49 49.84 -12.43
N GLU A 205 15.50 49.57 -11.57
CA GLU A 205 15.55 50.03 -10.17
C GLU A 205 16.56 49.23 -9.30
N TYR A 206 16.98 48.04 -9.76
CA TYR A 206 17.88 47.14 -9.02
C TYR A 206 19.07 46.61 -9.84
N ALA A 207 19.36 47.16 -11.03
CA ALA A 207 20.39 46.65 -11.93
C ALA A 207 21.80 46.65 -11.31
N ASP A 208 22.07 47.55 -10.37
CA ASP A 208 23.38 47.71 -9.70
C ASP A 208 23.53 46.87 -8.41
N TRP A 209 22.53 46.06 -8.04
CA TRP A 209 22.58 45.25 -6.82
C TRP A 209 23.38 43.97 -7.05
N LYS A 210 24.20 43.57 -6.07
CA LYS A 210 25.02 42.34 -6.18
C LYS A 210 24.38 41.18 -5.44
N GLU A 211 24.61 39.98 -5.97
CA GLU A 211 24.12 38.72 -5.43
C GLU A 211 25.12 38.11 -4.45
N ARG A 212 24.63 37.65 -3.30
CA ARG A 212 25.37 36.84 -2.34
C ARG A 212 24.64 35.51 -2.14
N ASP A 213 25.29 34.46 -2.59
CA ASP A 213 24.73 33.11 -2.58
C ASP A 213 25.12 32.37 -1.30
N PHE A 214 24.15 31.74 -0.65
CA PHE A 214 24.38 30.76 0.41
C PHE A 214 24.11 29.38 -0.17
N MET A 215 25.09 28.50 -0.12
CA MET A 215 25.09 27.20 -0.82
C MET A 215 24.97 26.04 0.16
N ASN A 216 24.25 24.99 -0.24
CA ASN A 216 24.27 23.70 0.46
C ASN A 216 25.54 22.89 0.12
N ASN A 217 25.76 21.79 0.85
CA ASN A 217 26.82 20.82 0.61
C ASN A 217 26.86 20.30 -0.85
N ASP A 218 25.70 20.21 -1.51
CA ASP A 218 25.56 19.76 -2.91
C ASP A 218 25.74 20.90 -3.93
N GLN A 219 26.38 22.02 -3.56
CA GLN A 219 26.57 23.21 -4.40
C GLN A 219 25.26 23.77 -5.00
N CYS A 220 24.16 23.59 -4.27
CA CYS A 220 22.85 24.09 -4.65
C CYS A 220 22.54 25.36 -3.87
N PRO A 221 22.08 26.46 -4.49
CA PRO A 221 21.73 27.67 -3.76
C PRO A 221 20.57 27.37 -2.83
N GLN A 222 20.76 27.79 -1.58
CA GLN A 222 19.91 27.56 -0.43
C GLN A 222 19.09 28.81 -0.12
N CYS A 223 19.70 29.99 -0.27
CA CYS A 223 19.05 31.29 -0.44
C CYS A 223 20.03 32.27 -1.11
N ILE A 224 19.49 33.32 -1.73
CA ILE A 224 20.28 34.37 -2.39
C ILE A 224 19.87 35.71 -1.78
N PHE A 225 20.84 36.55 -1.44
CA PHE A 225 20.59 37.93 -1.05
C PHE A 225 21.01 38.86 -2.18
N ARG A 226 20.08 39.70 -2.65
CA ARG A 226 20.46 40.89 -3.43
C ARG A 226 20.70 42.04 -2.48
N LEU A 227 21.90 42.59 -2.54
CA LEU A 227 22.35 43.67 -1.68
C LEU A 227 22.70 44.88 -2.54
N ALA A 228 22.18 46.05 -2.17
CA ALA A 228 22.64 47.29 -2.76
C ALA A 228 24.15 47.51 -2.47
N PRO A 229 24.88 48.27 -3.31
CA PRO A 229 26.33 48.45 -3.15
C PRO A 229 26.79 48.93 -1.77
N ASN A 230 25.97 49.73 -1.08
CA ASN A 230 26.19 50.25 0.27
C ASN A 230 25.82 49.28 1.40
N ALA A 231 25.25 48.12 1.08
CA ALA A 231 24.82 47.07 2.01
C ALA A 231 25.70 45.81 1.96
N LEU A 232 26.78 45.82 1.15
CA LEU A 232 27.68 44.68 0.97
C LEU A 232 28.48 44.28 2.21
N SER A 233 28.64 45.15 3.20
CA SER A 233 29.37 44.83 4.44
C SER A 233 28.51 44.19 5.52
N ILE A 234 27.20 44.05 5.32
CA ILE A 234 26.27 43.51 6.33
C ILE A 234 26.59 42.03 6.57
N PRO A 235 26.86 41.62 7.83
CA PRO A 235 27.00 40.21 8.18
C PRO A 235 25.61 39.56 8.18
N ILE A 236 25.47 38.46 7.45
CA ILE A 236 24.22 37.70 7.34
C ILE A 236 24.52 36.25 7.70
N ASP A 237 23.78 35.71 8.66
CA ASP A 237 23.83 34.32 9.10
C ASP A 237 22.48 33.65 8.83
N VAL A 238 22.51 32.43 8.29
CA VAL A 238 21.32 31.67 7.90
C VAL A 238 21.36 30.30 8.55
N LYS A 239 20.32 29.96 9.32
CA LYS A 239 20.20 28.69 10.04
C LYS A 239 18.90 28.00 9.67
N TYR A 240 18.95 26.73 9.26
CA TYR A 240 17.75 25.97 8.95
C TYR A 240 17.06 25.45 10.21
N LEU A 241 15.73 25.44 10.18
CA LEU A 241 14.91 24.88 11.24
C LEU A 241 14.35 23.53 10.80
N GLU A 242 14.19 22.61 11.75
CA GLU A 242 13.39 21.42 11.52
C GLU A 242 11.91 21.79 11.33
N VAL A 243 11.24 21.15 10.38
CA VAL A 243 9.81 21.38 10.09
C VAL A 243 8.93 21.04 11.31
N SER A 244 9.34 20.06 12.12
CA SER A 244 8.70 19.71 13.39
C SER A 244 8.72 20.84 14.42
N ALA A 245 9.71 21.74 14.35
CA ALA A 245 9.86 22.87 15.25
C ALA A 245 9.09 24.13 14.78
N THR A 246 8.43 24.07 13.62
CA THR A 246 7.65 25.19 13.05
C THR A 246 6.15 25.02 13.29
N GLU A 247 5.75 24.93 14.57
CA GLU A 247 4.33 24.92 14.95
C GLU A 247 3.60 26.15 14.36
N TYR A 248 2.39 25.95 13.82
CA TYR A 248 1.51 26.98 13.26
C TYR A 248 2.05 27.75 12.03
N LEU A 249 3.01 27.19 11.30
CA LEU A 249 3.51 27.80 10.06
C LEU A 249 2.45 27.82 8.95
N LEU A 250 1.67 26.75 8.84
CA LEU A 250 0.71 26.52 7.76
C LEU A 250 -0.70 26.86 8.22
N ASP A 251 -1.40 27.64 7.40
CA ASP A 251 -2.85 27.81 7.49
C ASP A 251 -3.58 26.75 6.65
N ASP A 252 -4.91 26.71 6.73
CA ASP A 252 -5.73 25.86 5.86
C ASP A 252 -5.42 26.13 4.38
N GLN A 253 -5.33 25.07 3.57
CA GLN A 253 -4.96 25.12 2.14
C GLN A 253 -3.52 25.57 1.83
N GLU A 254 -2.63 25.69 2.81
CA GLU A 254 -1.23 26.03 2.56
C GLU A 254 -0.32 24.80 2.48
N GLU A 255 0.73 24.89 1.67
CA GLU A 255 1.77 23.87 1.56
C GLU A 255 3.15 24.48 1.74
N LEU A 256 3.99 23.86 2.55
CA LEU A 256 5.37 24.30 2.73
C LEU A 256 6.22 23.77 1.56
N ILE A 257 6.86 24.69 0.83
CA ILE A 257 7.54 24.40 -0.45
C ILE A 257 9.03 24.78 -0.46
N SER A 258 9.53 25.33 0.66
CA SER A 258 10.95 25.51 0.95
C SER A 258 11.27 25.02 2.36
N SER A 259 12.55 24.74 2.66
CA SER A 259 12.98 24.49 4.04
C SER A 259 12.84 25.77 4.87
N PRO A 260 12.25 25.72 6.08
CA PRO A 260 12.20 26.87 6.97
C PRO A 260 13.61 27.27 7.44
N MET A 261 13.86 28.57 7.53
CA MET A 261 15.16 29.10 7.94
C MET A 261 15.01 30.32 8.85
N VAL A 262 16.03 30.58 9.66
CA VAL A 262 16.21 31.81 10.43
C VAL A 262 17.29 32.61 9.76
N VAL A 263 16.95 33.84 9.39
CA VAL A 263 17.90 34.79 8.84
C VAL A 263 18.22 35.82 9.91
N ASN A 264 19.49 35.91 10.27
CA ASN A 264 20.02 36.87 11.23
C ASN A 264 20.93 37.87 10.52
N PHE A 265 20.67 39.16 10.74
CA PHE A 265 21.50 40.25 10.25
C PHE A 265 21.42 41.44 11.22
N ASP A 266 22.55 42.13 11.38
CA ASP A 266 22.63 43.34 12.18
C ASP A 266 22.56 44.57 11.25
N THR A 267 21.39 45.22 11.20
CA THR A 267 21.16 46.36 10.30
C THR A 267 20.39 47.50 10.98
N THR A 268 20.62 48.72 10.50
CA THR A 268 19.78 49.88 10.80
C THR A 268 18.53 49.92 9.90
N GLU A 269 17.46 50.62 10.29
CA GLU A 269 16.22 50.74 9.48
C GLU A 269 16.45 51.20 8.03
N TYR A 270 17.49 52.01 7.80
CA TYR A 270 17.88 52.46 6.45
C TYR A 270 18.52 51.34 5.61
N GLN A 271 19.30 50.46 6.24
CA GLN A 271 19.99 49.33 5.59
C GLN A 271 19.05 48.15 5.30
N GLN A 272 17.94 48.03 6.02
CA GLN A 272 16.91 47.01 5.77
C GLN A 272 16.23 47.20 4.41
N LYS A 273 16.09 48.46 3.96
CA LYS A 273 15.54 48.75 2.63
C LYS A 273 16.44 48.34 1.46
N LEU A 274 17.67 47.94 1.75
CA LEU A 274 18.73 47.67 0.79
C LEU A 274 19.05 46.16 0.67
N LEU A 275 18.19 45.31 1.24
CA LEU A 275 18.35 43.86 1.31
C LEU A 275 17.09 43.15 0.80
N LEU A 276 17.26 42.31 -0.21
CA LEU A 276 16.23 41.44 -0.76
C LEU A 276 16.66 39.99 -0.56
N LEU A 277 15.80 39.18 0.06
CA LEU A 277 15.99 37.75 0.23
C LEU A 277 15.22 37.01 -0.87
N ALA A 278 15.91 36.14 -1.59
CA ALA A 278 15.34 35.19 -2.54
C ALA A 278 15.49 33.76 -2.02
N ILE A 279 14.38 33.04 -1.87
CA ILE A 279 14.36 31.65 -1.40
C ILE A 279 13.93 30.73 -2.54
N PRO A 280 14.69 29.66 -2.85
CA PRO A 280 14.29 28.67 -3.85
C PRO A 280 13.15 27.79 -3.33
N TYR A 281 12.27 27.33 -4.24
CA TYR A 281 11.15 26.45 -3.89
C TYR A 281 10.98 25.27 -4.87
N VAL A 282 10.26 24.23 -4.44
CA VAL A 282 10.15 22.93 -5.16
C VAL A 282 8.76 22.70 -5.79
N SER A 283 7.82 23.62 -5.58
CA SER A 283 6.48 23.57 -6.15
C SER A 283 6.44 23.68 -7.68
N LYS A 284 5.50 22.97 -8.30
CA LYS A 284 5.16 23.18 -9.72
C LYS A 284 4.26 24.41 -9.83
N ARG A 285 4.46 25.21 -10.88
CA ARG A 285 3.57 26.34 -11.17
C ARG A 285 2.13 25.84 -11.34
N SER A 286 1.24 26.43 -10.57
CA SER A 286 -0.20 26.21 -10.63
C SER A 286 -0.88 27.55 -10.86
N ASN A 287 -1.90 27.59 -11.71
CA ASN A 287 -2.61 28.85 -12.01
C ASN A 287 -3.49 29.32 -10.84
N HIS A 288 -3.93 28.39 -9.97
CA HIS A 288 -4.81 28.67 -8.83
C HIS A 288 -4.07 28.88 -7.50
N ARG A 289 -2.73 28.70 -7.49
CA ARG A 289 -1.90 28.93 -6.30
C ARG A 289 -0.87 30.01 -6.56
N GLU A 290 -0.47 30.68 -5.50
CA GLU A 290 0.64 31.62 -5.49
C GLU A 290 1.63 31.22 -4.41
N ASN A 291 2.91 31.53 -4.63
CA ASN A 291 3.98 31.24 -3.69
C ASN A 291 4.36 32.52 -2.95
N VAL A 292 4.30 32.50 -1.62
CA VAL A 292 4.56 33.66 -0.77
C VAL A 292 5.51 33.30 0.35
N ILE A 293 6.30 34.28 0.80
CA ILE A 293 7.12 34.12 1.99
C ILE A 293 6.29 34.45 3.23
N LYS A 294 6.30 33.53 4.19
CA LYS A 294 5.82 33.76 5.55
C LYS A 294 7.00 34.05 6.46
N ILE A 295 6.85 35.04 7.32
CA ILE A 295 7.82 35.40 8.36
C ILE A 295 7.21 35.25 9.74
N ARG A 296 8.04 34.87 10.72
CA ARG A 296 7.63 34.76 12.12
C ARG A 296 7.71 36.12 12.80
N GLN A 297 6.57 36.63 13.25
CA GLN A 297 6.50 37.89 13.97
C GLN A 297 7.04 37.76 15.40
N SER A 298 7.33 38.90 16.04
CA SER A 298 7.70 38.98 17.45
C SER A 298 6.63 38.41 18.40
N SER A 299 5.36 38.40 17.97
CA SER A 299 4.24 37.74 18.66
C SER A 299 4.31 36.22 18.64
N GLY A 300 5.21 35.63 17.85
CA GLY A 300 5.33 34.19 17.62
C GLY A 300 4.50 33.67 16.45
N MET A 301 3.56 34.46 15.93
CA MET A 301 2.68 34.10 14.81
C MET A 301 3.37 34.26 13.45
N TRP A 302 2.97 33.45 12.46
CA TRP A 302 3.46 33.57 11.09
C TRP A 302 2.57 34.49 10.26
N LYS A 303 3.18 35.36 9.44
CA LYS A 303 2.47 36.29 8.55
C LYS A 303 3.08 36.29 7.15
N SER A 304 2.23 36.26 6.13
CA SER A 304 2.65 36.42 4.73
C SER A 304 3.05 37.87 4.43
N ILE A 305 4.18 38.04 3.74
CA ILE A 305 4.67 39.34 3.28
C ILE A 305 4.59 39.47 1.75
N ASN A 306 4.65 40.71 1.27
CA ASN A 306 4.63 40.97 -0.17
C ASN A 306 5.84 40.31 -0.83
N SER A 307 5.57 39.41 -1.76
CA SER A 307 6.56 38.50 -2.33
C SER A 307 6.44 38.53 -3.85
N LYS A 308 7.58 38.45 -4.56
CA LYS A 308 7.63 38.44 -6.02
C LYS A 308 8.35 37.18 -6.49
N GLU A 309 7.77 36.44 -7.44
CA GLU A 309 8.50 35.35 -8.06
C GLU A 309 9.61 35.90 -8.97
N SER A 310 10.79 35.29 -8.88
CA SER A 310 11.96 35.70 -9.65
C SER A 310 12.72 34.49 -10.19
N THR A 311 13.57 34.77 -11.18
CA THR A 311 14.48 33.81 -11.80
C THR A 311 15.86 34.44 -11.88
N PHE A 312 16.88 33.66 -11.55
CA PHE A 312 18.28 34.09 -11.58
C PHE A 312 18.97 33.44 -12.77
N ASP A 313 19.74 34.21 -13.55
CA ASP A 313 20.44 33.68 -14.72
C ASP A 313 21.47 32.61 -14.36
N SER A 314 22.06 32.70 -13.17
CA SER A 314 22.95 31.69 -12.59
C SER A 314 22.23 30.37 -12.29
N TYR A 315 20.90 30.37 -12.16
CA TYR A 315 20.09 29.23 -11.72
C TYR A 315 18.78 29.10 -12.51
N LYS A 316 18.85 29.03 -13.85
CA LYS A 316 17.67 29.02 -14.76
C LYS A 316 16.70 27.86 -14.52
N GLU A 317 17.18 26.75 -13.96
CA GLU A 317 16.36 25.57 -13.68
C GLU A 317 15.58 25.67 -12.36
N LYS A 318 15.86 26.70 -11.54
CA LYS A 318 15.22 26.91 -10.24
C LYS A 318 14.31 28.13 -10.26
N HIS A 319 13.30 28.10 -9.38
CA HIS A 319 12.41 29.22 -9.14
C HIS A 319 12.61 29.77 -7.73
N PHE A 320 12.55 31.08 -7.61
CA PHE A 320 12.76 31.79 -6.36
C PHE A 320 11.56 32.67 -6.05
N VAL A 321 11.34 32.90 -4.76
CA VAL A 321 10.45 33.95 -4.27
C VAL A 321 11.29 34.98 -3.56
N GLU A 322 11.15 36.23 -3.97
CA GLU A 322 11.84 37.39 -3.44
C GLU A 322 10.96 38.17 -2.47
N CYS A 323 11.54 38.59 -1.35
CA CYS A 323 10.91 39.51 -0.41
C CYS A 323 11.95 40.45 0.20
N GLN A 324 11.45 41.56 0.73
CA GLN A 324 12.25 42.48 1.54
C GLN A 324 12.07 42.15 3.01
N LEU A 325 13.17 42.00 3.75
CA LEU A 325 13.15 41.71 5.17
C LEU A 325 13.36 42.98 5.98
N GLU A 326 12.42 43.26 6.89
CA GLU A 326 12.50 44.40 7.81
C GLU A 326 13.30 44.08 9.07
N GLN A 327 13.44 42.82 9.46
CA GLN A 327 14.17 42.42 10.67
C GLN A 327 14.64 40.97 10.57
N SER A 328 15.59 40.60 11.44
CA SER A 328 16.00 39.21 11.63
C SER A 328 14.80 38.36 12.04
N THR A 329 14.48 37.33 11.27
CA THR A 329 13.25 36.57 11.43
C THR A 329 13.42 35.14 10.90
N ALA A 330 12.59 34.24 11.41
CA ALA A 330 12.34 32.97 10.73
C ALA A 330 11.46 33.23 9.50
N CYS A 331 11.76 32.57 8.39
CA CYS A 331 11.02 32.67 7.13
C CYS A 331 10.94 31.31 6.41
N ALA A 332 9.86 31.12 5.66
CA ALA A 332 9.68 29.97 4.76
C ALA A 332 8.78 30.36 3.58
N VAL A 333 8.95 29.68 2.45
CA VAL A 333 8.07 29.83 1.29
C VAL A 333 6.93 28.82 1.41
N VAL A 334 5.71 29.34 1.35
CA VAL A 334 4.49 28.54 1.33
C VAL A 334 3.72 28.78 0.03
N SER A 335 3.10 27.73 -0.49
CA SER A 335 2.14 27.80 -1.58
C SER A 335 0.74 27.90 -1.00
N ARG A 336 -0.03 28.90 -1.41
CA ARG A 336 -1.41 29.11 -0.93
C ARG A 336 -2.35 29.36 -2.10
N LEU A 337 -3.66 29.36 -1.86
CA LEU A 337 -4.63 29.78 -2.87
C LEU A 337 -4.37 31.22 -3.30
N LYS A 338 -4.38 31.45 -4.61
CA LYS A 338 -4.18 32.78 -5.18
C LYS A 338 -5.27 33.73 -4.68
N GLN A 339 -4.86 34.90 -4.23
CA GLN A 339 -5.75 35.88 -3.63
C GLN A 339 -5.94 37.08 -4.57
N ASP A 340 -7.15 37.21 -5.11
CA ASP A 340 -7.53 38.36 -5.92
C ASP A 340 -8.04 39.49 -5.02
N LYS A 341 -7.44 40.68 -5.14
CA LYS A 341 -7.87 41.89 -4.41
C LYS A 341 -8.81 42.70 -5.28
N ILE A 342 -10.04 42.88 -4.82
CA ILE A 342 -11.09 43.60 -5.53
C ILE A 342 -11.45 44.86 -4.75
N LEU A 343 -11.37 46.02 -5.42
CA LEU A 343 -11.83 47.29 -4.88
C LEU A 343 -13.14 47.68 -5.58
N ILE A 344 -14.24 47.66 -4.85
CA ILE A 344 -15.54 48.17 -5.32
C ILE A 344 -15.64 49.62 -4.86
N ASP A 345 -15.52 50.55 -5.81
CA ASP A 345 -15.75 51.96 -5.57
C ASP A 345 -17.26 52.28 -5.52
N LYS A 346 -17.65 53.19 -4.63
CA LYS A 346 -19.06 53.54 -4.42
C LYS A 346 -19.73 54.16 -5.64
N HIS A 347 -18.99 54.92 -6.45
CA HIS A 347 -19.57 55.74 -7.52
C HIS A 347 -19.54 55.10 -8.91
N SER A 348 -18.67 54.10 -9.10
CA SER A 348 -18.48 53.46 -10.40
C SER A 348 -19.14 52.08 -10.46
N SER A 349 -19.79 51.80 -11.59
CA SER A 349 -20.09 50.42 -11.97
C SER A 349 -18.82 49.74 -12.44
N GLY A 350 -18.67 48.45 -12.17
CA GLY A 350 -17.49 47.71 -12.54
C GLY A 350 -17.76 46.25 -12.82
N ARG A 351 -16.77 45.60 -13.42
CA ARG A 351 -16.73 44.16 -13.65
C ARG A 351 -15.36 43.66 -13.24
N PHE A 352 -15.38 42.59 -12.47
CA PHE A 352 -14.21 41.83 -12.08
C PHE A 352 -14.27 40.43 -12.71
N SER A 353 -13.12 39.91 -13.11
CA SER A 353 -12.92 38.54 -13.57
C SER A 353 -11.79 37.94 -12.75
N SER A 354 -11.99 36.75 -12.19
CA SER A 354 -10.95 36.11 -11.39
C SER A 354 -9.71 35.77 -12.23
N ASN A 355 -8.54 35.88 -11.62
CA ASN A 355 -7.28 35.45 -12.23
C ASN A 355 -7.09 33.92 -12.20
N VAL A 356 -7.92 33.20 -11.43
CA VAL A 356 -7.87 31.73 -11.32
C VAL A 356 -8.73 31.08 -12.40
N ASP A 357 -10.00 31.48 -12.48
CA ASP A 357 -10.93 31.07 -13.54
C ASP A 357 -11.66 32.32 -14.10
N PRO A 358 -11.36 32.75 -15.34
CA PRO A 358 -11.99 33.93 -15.93
C PRO A 358 -13.51 33.83 -16.12
N ARG A 359 -14.10 32.63 -16.01
CA ARG A 359 -15.56 32.44 -16.02
C ARG A 359 -16.21 32.90 -14.71
N LEU A 360 -15.44 32.94 -13.62
CA LEU A 360 -15.86 33.55 -12.38
C LEU A 360 -15.80 35.06 -12.50
N THR A 361 -16.97 35.70 -12.67
CA THR A 361 -17.05 37.16 -12.77
C THR A 361 -18.02 37.75 -11.77
N MET A 362 -17.70 38.97 -11.33
CA MET A 362 -18.52 39.76 -10.43
C MET A 362 -18.80 41.12 -11.10
N GLU A 363 -20.07 41.42 -11.33
CA GLU A 363 -20.52 42.66 -11.97
C GLU A 363 -21.37 43.45 -10.97
N TRP A 364 -21.06 44.73 -10.79
CA TRP A 364 -21.78 45.59 -9.84
C TRP A 364 -22.22 46.90 -10.48
N PRO A 365 -23.47 47.35 -10.23
CA PRO A 365 -23.93 48.65 -10.68
C PRO A 365 -23.29 49.81 -9.87
N ALA A 366 -23.44 51.05 -10.33
CA ALA A 366 -23.03 52.21 -9.54
C ALA A 366 -23.88 52.35 -8.27
N ASN A 367 -23.29 52.83 -7.18
CA ASN A 367 -23.90 53.00 -5.85
C ASN A 367 -24.36 51.68 -5.21
N VAL A 368 -23.50 50.65 -5.24
CA VAL A 368 -23.75 49.34 -4.61
C VAL A 368 -23.47 49.35 -3.11
N CYS A 369 -22.49 50.11 -2.66
CA CYS A 369 -22.11 50.24 -1.25
C CYS A 369 -22.09 51.72 -0.85
N SER A 370 -22.33 52.02 0.43
CA SER A 370 -22.20 53.38 0.98
C SER A 370 -20.74 53.87 1.03
N THR A 371 -19.80 52.94 1.17
CA THR A 371 -18.36 53.15 1.22
C THR A 371 -17.65 52.23 0.23
N ASN A 372 -16.40 52.55 -0.09
CA ASN A 372 -15.59 51.65 -0.90
C ASN A 372 -15.41 50.32 -0.15
N LEU A 373 -15.58 49.21 -0.86
CA LEU A 373 -15.52 47.87 -0.30
C LEU A 373 -14.30 47.14 -0.86
N ASN A 374 -13.42 46.67 0.03
CA ASN A 374 -12.30 45.82 -0.32
C ASN A 374 -12.71 44.36 -0.12
N ILE A 375 -12.59 43.55 -1.15
CA ILE A 375 -12.88 42.12 -1.10
C ILE A 375 -11.62 41.36 -1.49
N ASN A 376 -11.19 40.43 -0.64
CA ASN A 376 -10.20 39.42 -0.99
C ASN A 376 -10.94 38.15 -1.40
N LEU A 377 -10.77 37.76 -2.67
CA LEU A 377 -11.35 36.56 -3.24
C LEU A 377 -10.28 35.46 -3.31
N ARG A 378 -10.59 34.28 -2.77
CA ARG A 378 -9.84 33.05 -3.01
C ARG A 378 -10.75 32.00 -3.65
N VAL A 379 -10.18 31.22 -4.56
CA VAL A 379 -10.91 30.21 -5.32
C VAL A 379 -10.19 28.88 -5.15
N LEU A 380 -10.85 27.92 -4.51
CA LEU A 380 -10.41 26.53 -4.44
C LEU A 380 -11.11 25.76 -5.59
N PRO A 381 -10.38 25.45 -6.67
CA PRO A 381 -10.95 24.72 -7.79
C PRO A 381 -11.26 23.28 -7.39
N VAL A 382 -12.37 22.76 -7.92
CA VAL A 382 -12.69 21.35 -7.89
C VAL A 382 -12.35 20.78 -9.26
N ASP A 383 -11.45 19.81 -9.36
CA ASP A 383 -11.13 19.20 -10.66
C ASP A 383 -12.01 17.98 -10.92
N LEU A 384 -12.35 17.71 -12.19
CA LEU A 384 -13.19 16.55 -12.55
C LEU A 384 -12.65 15.20 -12.04
N PRO A 385 -11.32 14.91 -12.09
CA PRO A 385 -10.77 13.67 -11.52
C PRO A 385 -10.94 13.60 -10.00
N ALA A 386 -10.69 14.70 -9.29
CA ALA A 386 -10.83 14.77 -7.83
C ALA A 386 -12.29 14.56 -7.42
N PHE A 387 -13.22 15.22 -8.10
CA PHE A 387 -14.65 15.02 -7.90
C PHE A 387 -15.09 13.58 -8.19
N THR A 388 -14.64 12.99 -9.31
CA THR A 388 -14.98 11.60 -9.66
C THR A 388 -14.44 10.61 -8.62
N GLN A 389 -13.23 10.85 -8.11
CA GLN A 389 -12.64 10.04 -7.05
C GLN A 389 -13.40 10.17 -5.73
N PHE A 390 -13.82 11.39 -5.38
CA PHE A 390 -14.67 11.65 -4.22
C PHE A 390 -15.99 10.88 -4.29
N ILE A 391 -16.70 10.95 -5.42
CA ILE A 391 -17.96 10.21 -5.62
C ILE A 391 -17.76 8.69 -5.49
N LYS A 392 -16.65 8.15 -6.01
CA LYS A 392 -16.32 6.73 -5.87
C LYS A 392 -16.05 6.33 -4.42
N ASN A 393 -15.29 7.14 -3.70
CA ASN A 393 -14.92 6.86 -2.31
C ASN A 393 -16.12 6.98 -1.35
N CYS A 394 -17.04 7.91 -1.63
CA CYS A 394 -18.21 8.20 -0.80
C CYS A 394 -19.53 7.74 -1.46
N SER A 395 -19.51 6.59 -2.14
CA SER A 395 -20.63 6.13 -3.00
C SER A 395 -21.99 6.00 -2.31
N SER A 396 -22.05 5.83 -0.98
CA SER A 396 -23.28 5.82 -0.20
C SER A 396 -23.88 7.22 0.02
N ASP A 397 -23.03 8.22 0.24
CA ASP A 397 -23.43 9.59 0.63
C ASP A 397 -23.54 10.54 -0.58
N CYS A 398 -23.11 10.08 -1.76
CA CYS A 398 -22.97 10.89 -2.97
C CYS A 398 -23.94 10.54 -4.11
N GLN A 399 -24.90 9.61 -3.91
CA GLN A 399 -25.70 9.03 -5.00
C GLN A 399 -26.51 10.04 -5.83
N GLY A 400 -26.91 11.18 -5.25
CA GLY A 400 -27.66 12.23 -5.96
C GLY A 400 -26.85 13.47 -6.33
N LEU A 401 -25.53 13.52 -6.10
CA LEU A 401 -24.72 14.71 -6.42
C LEU A 401 -24.24 14.66 -7.89
N ILE A 402 -24.72 15.59 -8.72
CA ILE A 402 -24.53 15.57 -10.19
C ILE A 402 -23.34 16.44 -10.61
N ALA A 403 -23.26 17.68 -10.10
CA ALA A 403 -22.27 18.66 -10.51
C ALA A 403 -21.97 19.63 -9.37
N VAL A 404 -20.74 20.13 -9.30
CA VAL A 404 -20.30 21.07 -8.27
C VAL A 404 -19.42 22.16 -8.90
N GLY A 405 -19.52 23.39 -8.39
CA GLY A 405 -18.64 24.51 -8.74
C GLY A 405 -17.39 24.58 -7.87
N PRO A 406 -16.51 25.57 -8.07
CA PRO A 406 -15.40 25.83 -7.16
C PRO A 406 -15.91 26.33 -5.79
N ILE A 407 -15.13 26.09 -4.74
CA ILE A 407 -15.35 26.72 -3.43
C ILE A 407 -14.77 28.13 -3.50
N ILE A 408 -15.60 29.12 -3.22
CA ILE A 408 -15.24 30.53 -3.29
C ILE A 408 -15.25 31.10 -1.88
N GLU A 409 -14.13 31.73 -1.50
CA GLU A 409 -13.97 32.41 -0.23
C GLU A 409 -13.86 33.92 -0.46
N LEU A 410 -14.69 34.68 0.24
CA LEU A 410 -14.73 36.13 0.23
C LEU A 410 -14.43 36.65 1.63
N GLN A 411 -13.34 37.41 1.76
CA GLN A 411 -13.04 38.16 2.97
C GLN A 411 -13.25 39.66 2.70
N PHE A 412 -14.17 40.26 3.45
CA PHE A 412 -14.61 41.64 3.28
C PHE A 412 -15.07 42.23 4.61
N ASP A 413 -15.08 43.56 4.71
CA ASP A 413 -15.60 44.25 5.89
C ASP A 413 -17.13 44.13 5.94
N ASN A 414 -17.72 44.04 7.14
CA ASN A 414 -19.18 43.92 7.32
C ASN A 414 -19.92 45.15 6.77
N VAL A 415 -20.30 45.08 5.49
CA VAL A 415 -21.01 46.13 4.75
C VAL A 415 -22.24 45.53 4.09
N SER A 416 -23.41 46.13 4.33
CA SER A 416 -24.65 45.78 3.66
C SER A 416 -24.69 46.37 2.25
N LEU A 417 -25.00 45.57 1.24
CA LEU A 417 -25.15 46.04 -0.13
C LEU A 417 -26.49 46.78 -0.30
N LEU A 418 -26.46 47.96 -0.94
CA LEU A 418 -27.64 48.74 -1.31
C LEU A 418 -28.30 48.21 -2.60
N LYS A 419 -27.48 47.65 -3.50
CA LYS A 419 -27.91 47.04 -4.77
C LYS A 419 -27.27 45.66 -4.90
N PRO A 420 -27.96 44.69 -5.53
CA PRO A 420 -27.40 43.36 -5.70
C PRO A 420 -26.19 43.36 -6.64
N ILE A 421 -25.22 42.51 -6.34
CA ILE A 421 -24.08 42.21 -7.18
C ILE A 421 -24.41 40.98 -8.02
N LYS A 422 -24.11 41.03 -9.32
CA LYS A 422 -24.30 39.92 -10.24
C LYS A 422 -23.06 39.03 -10.25
N PHE A 423 -23.23 37.78 -9.85
CA PHE A 423 -22.21 36.75 -9.88
C PHE A 423 -22.43 35.82 -11.06
N THR A 424 -21.34 35.50 -11.75
CA THR A 424 -21.28 34.49 -12.81
C THR A 424 -20.32 33.42 -12.33
N LEU A 425 -20.83 32.22 -12.07
CA LEU A 425 -20.14 31.14 -11.37
C LEU A 425 -20.05 29.90 -12.28
N PRO A 426 -18.86 29.29 -12.48
CA PRO A 426 -18.73 28.08 -13.27
C PRO A 426 -19.27 26.86 -12.52
N ILE A 427 -19.82 25.88 -13.24
CA ILE A 427 -20.25 24.59 -12.69
C ILE A 427 -19.65 23.43 -13.50
N LEU A 428 -19.14 22.40 -12.81
CA LEU A 428 -18.55 21.25 -13.49
C LEU A 428 -19.62 20.20 -13.76
N VAL A 429 -20.11 20.17 -14.99
CA VAL A 429 -21.10 19.17 -15.40
C VAL A 429 -20.37 17.86 -15.72
N GLN A 430 -20.73 16.77 -15.05
CA GLN A 430 -20.33 15.45 -15.52
C GLN A 430 -20.83 15.28 -16.96
N ALA A 431 -19.93 15.03 -17.91
CA ALA A 431 -20.35 14.63 -19.24
C ALA A 431 -21.27 13.41 -19.07
N LYS A 432 -22.55 13.54 -19.43
CA LYS A 432 -23.50 12.43 -19.42
C LYS A 432 -22.81 11.27 -20.10
N GLN A 433 -22.54 10.18 -19.37
CA GLN A 433 -22.12 8.95 -20.01
C GLN A 433 -23.23 8.64 -21.03
N LYS A 434 -22.92 8.74 -22.32
CA LYS A 434 -23.73 8.08 -23.33
C LYS A 434 -23.77 6.63 -22.87
N VAL A 435 -24.92 6.18 -22.38
CA VAL A 435 -25.17 4.80 -22.05
C VAL A 435 -24.85 4.02 -23.32
N ALA A 436 -23.65 3.42 -23.35
CA ALA A 436 -23.34 2.43 -24.35
C ALA A 436 -24.37 1.30 -24.13
N PRO A 437 -25.02 0.80 -25.19
CA PRO A 437 -26.00 -0.25 -25.04
C PRO A 437 -25.33 -1.43 -24.33
N ILE A 438 -25.91 -1.81 -23.19
CA ILE A 438 -25.47 -2.89 -22.33
C ILE A 438 -25.43 -4.16 -23.19
N LYS A 439 -24.23 -4.67 -23.47
CA LYS A 439 -24.04 -6.06 -23.87
C LYS A 439 -24.18 -6.91 -22.60
N PRO A 440 -25.10 -7.90 -22.54
CA PRO A 440 -25.17 -8.79 -21.41
C PRO A 440 -23.98 -9.76 -21.48
N THR A 441 -22.93 -9.48 -20.71
CA THR A 441 -21.89 -10.46 -20.39
C THR A 441 -22.27 -11.08 -19.06
N ILE A 442 -22.73 -12.33 -19.11
CA ILE A 442 -22.89 -13.21 -17.95
C ILE A 442 -21.49 -13.44 -17.37
N VAL A 443 -21.20 -12.83 -16.22
CA VAL A 443 -20.08 -13.23 -15.36
C VAL A 443 -20.66 -14.07 -14.25
N VAL A 444 -20.34 -15.36 -14.29
CA VAL A 444 -20.56 -16.32 -13.22
C VAL A 444 -19.67 -15.90 -12.05
N GLN A 445 -20.27 -15.51 -10.94
CA GLN A 445 -19.62 -15.56 -9.63
C GLN A 445 -20.48 -16.36 -8.67
N SER A 446 -19.90 -17.48 -8.26
CA SER A 446 -20.31 -18.36 -7.19
C SER A 446 -20.28 -17.59 -5.86
N GLN A 447 -21.38 -17.61 -5.10
CA GLN A 447 -21.37 -17.73 -3.63
C GLN A 447 -22.80 -17.87 -3.05
N THR A 448 -23.05 -19.06 -2.51
CA THR A 448 -23.75 -19.37 -1.24
C THR A 448 -25.07 -18.66 -0.89
N LEU A 449 -26.16 -19.41 -1.10
CA LEU A 449 -27.28 -19.70 -0.18
C LEU A 449 -27.50 -18.74 1.00
N GLN A 450 -28.59 -17.96 0.92
CA GLN A 450 -29.59 -17.84 1.99
C GLN A 450 -30.94 -17.42 1.40
N GLU A 451 -31.94 -18.26 1.59
CA GLU A 451 -33.32 -18.15 1.09
C GLU A 451 -34.13 -17.14 1.91
N THR A 452 -35.05 -16.41 1.25
CA THR A 452 -36.42 -16.07 1.71
C THR A 452 -37.19 -15.34 0.59
N PRO A 453 -38.54 -15.33 0.60
CA PRO A 453 -39.33 -15.71 -0.58
C PRO A 453 -39.76 -14.57 -1.50
N THR A 454 -40.03 -15.01 -2.72
CA THR A 454 -40.58 -14.35 -3.91
C THR A 454 -41.95 -13.69 -3.74
N THR A 455 -42.09 -12.49 -4.31
CA THR A 455 -43.29 -12.08 -5.04
C THR A 455 -42.84 -11.43 -6.34
N THR A 456 -42.93 -12.17 -7.44
CA THR A 456 -42.74 -11.68 -8.81
C THR A 456 -44.02 -10.97 -9.26
N PRO A 457 -43.96 -9.71 -9.74
CA PRO A 457 -45.13 -9.01 -10.28
C PRO A 457 -45.58 -9.67 -11.60
N SER A 458 -46.89 -9.70 -11.81
CA SER A 458 -47.50 -10.38 -12.96
C SER A 458 -47.25 -9.61 -14.27
N GLN A 459 -47.26 -10.31 -15.42
CA GLN A 459 -47.04 -9.69 -16.74
C GLN A 459 -48.00 -8.54 -17.05
N GLN A 460 -49.17 -8.47 -16.40
CA GLN A 460 -50.11 -7.36 -16.55
C GLN A 460 -49.64 -6.06 -15.88
N GLU A 461 -48.91 -6.12 -14.76
CA GLU A 461 -48.28 -4.95 -14.15
C GLU A 461 -47.11 -4.44 -15.00
N LEU A 462 -46.37 -5.35 -15.64
CA LEU A 462 -45.29 -4.98 -16.57
C LEU A 462 -45.84 -4.27 -17.80
N ILE A 463 -46.98 -4.73 -18.34
CA ILE A 463 -47.67 -4.09 -19.46
C ILE A 463 -48.24 -2.73 -19.06
N LEU A 464 -48.77 -2.58 -17.84
CA LEU A 464 -49.27 -1.29 -17.33
C LEU A 464 -48.11 -0.30 -17.12
N GLN A 465 -46.96 -0.76 -16.62
CA GLN A 465 -45.73 0.04 -16.53
C GLN A 465 -45.23 0.46 -17.92
N GLN A 466 -45.31 -0.43 -18.91
CA GLN A 466 -44.88 -0.15 -20.28
C GLN A 466 -45.84 0.83 -20.97
N GLN A 467 -47.16 0.71 -20.74
CA GLN A 467 -48.15 1.68 -21.22
C GLN A 467 -48.00 3.05 -20.55
N GLN A 468 -47.70 3.11 -19.25
CA GLN A 468 -47.36 4.37 -18.55
C GLN A 468 -46.07 5.01 -19.07
N SER A 469 -45.10 4.19 -19.52
CA SER A 469 -43.86 4.67 -20.14
C SER A 469 -44.09 5.28 -21.52
N ILE A 470 -45.00 4.71 -22.32
CA ILE A 470 -45.35 5.24 -23.65
C ILE A 470 -46.18 6.52 -23.54
N PHE A 471 -47.08 6.63 -22.56
CA PHE A 471 -47.84 7.88 -22.34
C PHE A 471 -46.98 9.03 -21.78
N LYS A 472 -45.86 8.74 -21.12
CA LYS A 472 -44.89 9.75 -20.63
C LYS A 472 -44.04 10.38 -21.73
N SER A 473 -43.90 9.77 -22.91
CA SER A 473 -43.11 10.36 -24.01
C SER A 473 -43.92 11.32 -24.90
N VAL A 474 -45.24 11.40 -24.71
CA VAL A 474 -46.16 12.18 -25.57
C VAL A 474 -46.66 13.47 -24.90
N LEU A 475 -46.55 13.57 -23.57
CA LEU A 475 -46.87 14.80 -22.83
C LEU A 475 -45.57 15.45 -22.36
N GLY A 476 -45.38 16.73 -22.72
CA GLY A 476 -44.18 17.52 -22.45
C GLY A 476 -43.72 17.48 -20.99
N ASP A 477 -42.40 17.55 -20.86
CA ASP A 477 -41.58 17.33 -19.67
C ASP A 477 -41.78 18.39 -18.55
N ASP A 478 -42.46 17.98 -17.47
CA ASP A 478 -42.44 18.67 -16.16
C ASP A 478 -41.72 17.81 -15.08
N SER A 479 -40.85 16.88 -15.49
CA SER A 479 -40.27 15.85 -14.60
C SER A 479 -38.78 16.01 -14.29
N ASN A 480 -38.28 17.25 -14.20
CA ASN A 480 -36.87 17.45 -13.87
C ASN A 480 -36.66 17.51 -12.34
N ASN A 481 -36.36 16.36 -11.71
CA ASN A 481 -36.02 16.27 -10.27
C ASN A 481 -34.64 16.87 -9.92
N GLU A 482 -33.88 17.29 -10.95
CA GLU A 482 -32.62 18.01 -10.82
C GLU A 482 -32.85 19.41 -10.22
N ARG A 483 -32.14 19.72 -9.13
CA ARG A 483 -32.13 21.06 -8.52
C ARG A 483 -30.73 21.64 -8.54
N LEU A 484 -30.65 22.91 -8.93
CA LEU A 484 -29.47 23.74 -8.77
C LEU A 484 -29.63 24.59 -7.49
N VAL A 485 -28.61 24.58 -6.63
CA VAL A 485 -28.60 25.35 -5.37
C VAL A 485 -27.26 26.02 -5.12
N LEU A 486 -27.30 27.14 -4.40
CA LEU A 486 -26.13 27.77 -3.82
C LEU A 486 -26.05 27.35 -2.36
N LEU A 487 -24.91 26.81 -1.95
CA LEU A 487 -24.59 26.61 -0.55
C LEU A 487 -23.65 27.71 -0.08
N PHE A 488 -23.82 28.14 1.16
CA PHE A 488 -22.97 29.15 1.78
C PHE A 488 -22.60 28.76 3.21
N SER A 489 -21.50 29.32 3.68
CA SER A 489 -21.05 29.17 5.07
C SER A 489 -20.47 30.50 5.56
N ASN A 490 -20.67 30.76 6.85
CA ASN A 490 -20.00 31.87 7.52
C ASN A 490 -18.52 31.52 7.77
N HIS A 491 -17.67 32.54 7.94
CA HIS A 491 -16.21 32.40 8.08
C HIS A 491 -15.77 31.49 9.25
N ASN A 492 -16.62 31.31 10.27
CA ASN A 492 -16.30 30.54 11.47
C ASN A 492 -17.20 29.30 11.68
N GLU A 493 -18.05 28.98 10.72
CA GLU A 493 -18.95 27.83 10.79
C GLU A 493 -18.43 26.71 9.88
N ASN A 494 -18.28 25.48 10.37
CA ASN A 494 -17.91 24.32 9.53
C ASN A 494 -19.15 23.63 8.93
N THR A 495 -20.21 24.38 8.69
CA THR A 495 -21.48 23.84 8.22
C THR A 495 -21.99 24.64 7.04
N TRP A 496 -22.22 23.95 5.93
CA TRP A 496 -22.86 24.52 4.76
C TRP A 496 -24.37 24.66 4.95
N HIS A 497 -24.92 25.80 4.55
CA HIS A 497 -26.35 26.10 4.53
C HIS A 497 -26.82 26.30 3.09
N ILE A 498 -28.06 25.92 2.77
CA ILE A 498 -28.61 26.14 1.43
C ILE A 498 -29.29 27.51 1.40
N ASP A 499 -28.95 28.34 0.43
CA ASP A 499 -29.67 29.59 0.20
C ASP A 499 -30.94 29.32 -0.62
N SER A 500 -32.11 29.41 0.03
CA SER A 500 -33.41 29.20 -0.60
C SER A 500 -33.91 30.41 -1.38
N ASP A 501 -33.38 31.60 -1.09
CA ASP A 501 -33.96 32.87 -1.51
C ASP A 501 -33.28 33.41 -2.78
N ILE A 502 -32.20 32.77 -3.20
CA ILE A 502 -31.44 33.12 -4.39
C ILE A 502 -31.99 32.42 -5.63
N HIS A 503 -32.34 33.23 -6.64
CA HIS A 503 -32.64 32.74 -7.98
C HIS A 503 -31.35 32.48 -8.77
N LEU A 504 -31.20 31.26 -9.25
CA LEU A 504 -30.07 30.81 -10.06
C LEU A 504 -30.51 30.66 -11.52
N PHE A 505 -29.82 31.34 -12.42
CA PHE A 505 -30.04 31.23 -13.86
C PHE A 505 -29.01 30.28 -14.47
N ASP A 506 -29.47 29.11 -14.91
CA ASP A 506 -28.64 28.08 -15.51
C ASP A 506 -28.49 28.31 -17.01
N SER A 507 -27.31 28.75 -17.44
CA SER A 507 -26.96 28.82 -18.86
C SER A 507 -26.49 27.44 -19.32
N LYS A 508 -27.45 26.58 -19.71
CA LYS A 508 -27.21 25.21 -20.20
C LYS A 508 -26.20 25.11 -21.36
N ILE A 509 -25.84 26.23 -21.99
CA ILE A 509 -24.98 26.33 -23.17
C ILE A 509 -23.50 26.54 -22.77
N HIS A 510 -23.21 27.05 -21.57
CA HIS A 510 -21.86 27.51 -21.19
C HIS A 510 -21.35 26.99 -19.85
N ASP A 511 -22.02 26.01 -19.21
CA ASP A 511 -21.63 25.47 -17.90
C ASP A 511 -21.39 26.57 -16.84
N ILE A 512 -22.25 27.60 -16.89
CA ILE A 512 -22.17 28.80 -16.06
C ILE A 512 -23.54 29.08 -15.47
N VAL A 513 -23.52 29.48 -14.20
CA VAL A 513 -24.70 29.89 -13.44
C VAL A 513 -24.57 31.37 -13.11
N THR A 514 -25.61 32.15 -13.43
CA THR A 514 -25.65 33.57 -13.08
C THR A 514 -26.64 33.80 -11.95
N THR A 515 -26.30 34.68 -11.01
CA THR A 515 -27.18 35.05 -9.91
C THR A 515 -26.97 36.49 -9.44
N ASN A 516 -27.99 37.09 -8.84
CA ASN A 516 -27.95 38.43 -8.28
C ASN A 516 -28.05 38.34 -6.76
N MET A 517 -26.98 38.69 -6.04
CA MET A 517 -26.87 38.52 -4.60
C MET A 517 -26.99 39.88 -3.90
N LYS A 518 -27.93 39.99 -2.95
CA LYS A 518 -28.09 41.16 -2.08
C LYS A 518 -27.21 41.11 -0.83
N ASN A 519 -26.84 39.90 -0.40
CA ASN A 519 -25.96 39.66 0.74
C ASN A 519 -24.74 38.90 0.24
N LEU A 520 -23.54 39.31 0.66
CA LEU A 520 -22.32 38.58 0.39
C LEU A 520 -22.13 37.49 1.45
N HIS A 521 -21.75 36.30 1.00
CA HIS A 521 -21.43 35.18 1.88
C HIS A 521 -19.93 34.97 1.95
N SER A 522 -19.39 34.69 3.14
CA SER A 522 -17.94 34.49 3.32
C SER A 522 -17.40 33.29 2.56
N ARG A 523 -18.19 32.20 2.50
CA ARG A 523 -17.87 31.02 1.69
C ARG A 523 -19.09 30.61 0.90
N MET A 524 -18.90 30.24 -0.37
CA MET A 524 -19.99 29.81 -1.24
C MET A 524 -19.55 28.73 -2.24
N ILE A 525 -20.48 27.85 -2.61
CA ILE A 525 -20.30 26.82 -3.62
C ILE A 525 -21.64 26.53 -4.30
N ILE A 526 -21.62 26.26 -5.60
CA ILE A 526 -22.82 25.81 -6.33
C ILE A 526 -22.82 24.29 -6.43
N ALA A 527 -23.97 23.68 -6.22
CA ALA A 527 -24.18 22.26 -6.47
C ALA A 527 -25.45 22.00 -7.27
N ARG A 528 -25.39 21.05 -8.20
CA ARG A 528 -26.54 20.44 -8.87
C ARG A 528 -26.72 19.03 -8.32
N TYR A 529 -27.91 18.72 -7.85
CA TYR A 529 -28.22 17.41 -7.25
C TYR A 529 -29.63 16.93 -7.62
N ASP A 530 -29.85 15.62 -7.54
CA ASP A 530 -31.14 14.98 -7.71
C ASP A 530 -31.87 14.86 -6.36
N ARG A 531 -33.05 15.47 -6.27
CA ARG A 531 -33.87 15.45 -5.05
C ARG A 531 -34.44 14.07 -4.72
N GLN A 532 -34.50 13.14 -5.67
CA GLN A 532 -34.99 11.78 -5.41
C GLN A 532 -34.01 11.00 -4.53
N PHE A 533 -32.72 11.23 -4.72
CA PHE A 533 -31.65 10.45 -4.07
C PHE A 533 -30.96 11.20 -2.93
N THR A 534 -30.98 12.54 -2.95
CA THR A 534 -30.28 13.35 -1.95
C THR A 534 -31.19 14.40 -1.32
N SER A 535 -31.33 14.34 0.00
CA SER A 535 -31.99 15.38 0.79
C SER A 535 -31.09 16.60 1.01
N ALA A 536 -31.68 17.75 1.34
CA ALA A 536 -30.95 18.99 1.64
C ALA A 536 -29.87 18.83 2.74
N LYS A 537 -30.18 18.10 3.82
CA LYS A 537 -29.23 17.87 4.93
C LYS A 537 -28.09 16.93 4.51
N GLN A 538 -28.39 15.91 3.71
CA GLN A 538 -27.37 15.05 3.14
C GLN A 538 -26.44 15.85 2.25
N LEU A 539 -26.97 16.69 1.36
CA LEU A 539 -26.15 17.56 0.49
C LEU A 539 -25.16 18.42 1.29
N GLN A 540 -25.60 19.07 2.37
CA GLN A 540 -24.72 19.86 3.24
C GLN A 540 -23.58 19.01 3.82
N THR A 541 -23.90 17.79 4.23
CA THR A 541 -22.92 16.82 4.76
C THR A 541 -21.96 16.37 3.65
N THR A 542 -22.48 16.07 2.45
CA THR A 542 -21.67 15.66 1.29
C THR A 542 -20.71 16.77 0.86
N ILE A 543 -21.12 18.04 0.89
CA ILE A 543 -20.24 19.17 0.54
C ILE A 543 -19.17 19.40 1.61
N ASN A 544 -19.49 19.22 2.90
CA ASN A 544 -18.47 19.19 3.96
C ASN A 544 -17.42 18.08 3.70
N LEU A 545 -17.87 16.86 3.38
CA LEU A 545 -16.96 15.75 3.05
C LEU A 545 -16.13 16.03 1.78
N LEU A 546 -16.70 16.73 0.80
CA LEU A 546 -15.99 17.15 -0.40
C LEU A 546 -14.86 18.11 -0.04
N GLU A 547 -15.15 19.16 0.73
CA GLU A 547 -14.14 20.12 1.22
C GLU A 547 -13.03 19.42 2.01
N GLU A 548 -13.37 18.51 2.93
CA GLU A 548 -12.39 17.70 3.65
C GLU A 548 -11.53 16.84 2.72
N SER A 549 -12.13 16.23 1.69
CA SER A 549 -11.42 15.39 0.73
C SER A 549 -10.44 16.17 -0.16
N LEU A 550 -10.70 17.45 -0.44
CA LEU A 550 -9.81 18.31 -1.20
C LEU A 550 -8.53 18.63 -0.41
N ASN A 551 -8.62 18.63 0.92
CA ASN A 551 -7.52 18.93 1.84
C ASN A 551 -6.67 17.70 2.15
N GLN A 552 -7.19 16.52 1.84
CA GLN A 552 -6.57 15.24 2.10
C GLN A 552 -5.56 14.87 1.01
N ARG A 553 -4.44 14.30 1.44
CA ARG A 553 -3.36 13.79 0.59
C ARG A 553 -3.19 12.30 0.84
N ILE A 554 -3.05 11.53 -0.24
CA ILE A 554 -2.65 10.12 -0.15
C ILE A 554 -1.13 10.09 0.04
N VAL A 555 -0.72 9.41 1.10
CA VAL A 555 0.65 9.31 1.59
C VAL A 555 1.04 7.85 1.62
N SER A 556 2.25 7.55 1.17
CA SER A 556 2.83 6.22 1.23
C SER A 556 3.89 6.18 2.33
N LEU A 557 3.77 5.18 3.20
CA LEU A 557 4.75 4.80 4.19
C LEU A 557 5.55 3.63 3.64
N ILE A 558 6.86 3.78 3.60
CA ILE A 558 7.79 2.79 3.03
C ILE A 558 8.76 2.40 4.14
N LEU A 559 8.94 1.09 4.34
CA LEU A 559 9.98 0.57 5.21
C LEU A 559 10.94 -0.28 4.37
N ARG A 560 12.21 0.12 4.32
CA ARG A 560 13.28 -0.62 3.62
C ARG A 560 14.42 -0.93 4.59
N ARG A 561 15.25 -1.89 4.20
CA ARG A 561 16.43 -2.32 4.96
C ARG A 561 17.67 -2.28 4.08
N ARG A 562 18.81 -1.92 4.65
CA ARG A 562 20.04 -1.88 3.88
C ARG A 562 20.56 -3.29 3.59
N LEU A 563 21.07 -3.50 2.37
CA LEU A 563 21.66 -4.78 1.97
C LEU A 563 23.02 -5.04 2.64
N SER A 564 23.86 -4.00 2.76
CA SER A 564 25.19 -4.10 3.38
C SER A 564 25.12 -4.30 4.90
N ASN A 565 24.08 -3.80 5.56
CA ASN A 565 23.84 -3.98 6.98
C ASN A 565 22.35 -4.26 7.26
N LEU A 566 22.02 -5.51 7.57
CA LEU A 566 20.64 -5.94 7.83
C LEU A 566 20.05 -5.38 9.14
N ASN A 567 20.88 -4.78 10.00
CA ASN A 567 20.40 -4.08 11.19
C ASN A 567 19.99 -2.63 10.87
N GLU A 568 20.34 -2.10 9.70
CA GLU A 568 20.02 -0.73 9.32
C GLU A 568 18.71 -0.68 8.55
N ILE A 569 17.75 0.08 9.07
CA ILE A 569 16.44 0.31 8.45
C ILE A 569 16.26 1.77 8.08
N CYS A 570 15.47 2.00 7.04
CA CYS A 570 15.04 3.31 6.60
C CYS A 570 13.51 3.32 6.49
N PHE A 571 12.87 4.16 7.30
CA PHE A 571 11.45 4.48 7.21
C PHE A 571 11.28 5.79 6.46
N VAL A 572 10.39 5.80 5.47
CA VAL A 572 10.09 6.99 4.67
C VAL A 572 8.60 7.25 4.66
N CYS A 573 8.21 8.50 4.92
CA CYS A 573 6.85 8.99 4.76
C CYS A 573 6.82 10.04 3.65
N CYS A 574 6.11 9.76 2.56
CA CYS A 574 6.12 10.61 1.37
C CYS A 574 4.77 10.64 0.64
N SER A 575 4.51 11.68 -0.16
CA SER A 575 3.36 11.67 -1.07
C SER A 575 3.41 10.47 -2.03
N SER A 576 2.28 9.79 -2.23
CA SER A 576 2.18 8.63 -3.14
C SER A 576 2.57 8.95 -4.58
N ARG A 577 2.49 10.22 -5.00
CA ARG A 577 2.96 10.67 -6.32
C ARG A 577 4.47 10.53 -6.53
N ARG A 578 5.24 10.44 -5.44
CA ARG A 578 6.72 10.38 -5.45
C ARG A 578 7.27 9.01 -5.14
N ILE A 579 6.42 8.02 -4.90
CA ILE A 579 6.82 6.69 -4.48
C ILE A 579 7.88 6.07 -5.41
N ASN A 580 7.68 6.15 -6.73
CA ASN A 580 8.60 5.58 -7.71
C ASN A 580 9.99 6.25 -7.71
N ASN A 581 10.05 7.58 -7.51
CA ASN A 581 11.32 8.28 -7.45
C ASN A 581 12.06 7.93 -6.17
N ILE A 582 11.35 7.95 -5.03
CA ILE A 582 11.91 7.65 -3.72
C ILE A 582 12.35 6.19 -3.65
N ASP A 583 11.60 5.26 -4.23
CA ASP A 583 11.99 3.86 -4.28
C ASP A 583 13.27 3.65 -5.09
N ARG A 584 13.42 4.34 -6.22
CA ARG A 584 14.68 4.35 -7.00
C ARG A 584 15.84 4.93 -6.19
N ASP A 585 15.60 6.03 -5.46
CA ASP A 585 16.64 6.66 -4.64
C ASP A 585 17.05 5.74 -3.48
N LEU A 586 16.10 5.08 -2.82
CA LEU A 586 16.37 4.08 -1.78
C LEU A 586 17.13 2.86 -2.33
N GLN A 587 16.78 2.39 -3.54
CA GLN A 587 17.52 1.30 -4.20
C GLN A 587 18.96 1.71 -4.52
N ALA A 588 19.21 2.96 -4.91
CA ALA A 588 20.55 3.49 -5.13
C ALA A 588 21.38 3.53 -3.83
N ASP A 589 20.73 3.81 -2.70
CA ASP A 589 21.34 3.81 -1.36
C ASP A 589 21.44 2.40 -0.72
N GLU A 590 21.25 1.34 -1.50
CA GLU A 590 21.25 -0.08 -1.09
C GLU A 590 20.12 -0.48 -0.12
N PHE A 591 19.05 0.31 0.00
CA PHE A 591 17.87 -0.01 0.80
C PHE A 591 16.84 -0.79 -0.02
N ILE A 592 16.73 -2.10 0.23
CA ILE A 592 15.84 -3.01 -0.49
C ILE A 592 15.06 -3.87 0.51
N ASP A 593 13.79 -4.16 0.20
CA ASP A 593 13.00 -5.15 0.95
C ASP A 593 12.30 -6.11 -0.03
N PRO A 594 12.52 -7.44 0.09
CA PRO A 594 11.90 -8.44 -0.77
C PRO A 594 10.36 -8.52 -0.67
N ASP A 595 9.75 -8.05 0.42
CA ASP A 595 8.30 -8.18 0.65
C ASP A 595 7.48 -6.91 0.36
N GLU A 596 8.08 -5.86 -0.21
CA GLU A 596 7.42 -4.59 -0.56
C GLU A 596 6.48 -4.03 0.53
N GLN A 597 7.04 -3.66 1.69
CA GLN A 597 6.27 -3.04 2.77
C GLN A 597 5.93 -1.57 2.49
N ILE A 598 4.86 -1.38 1.72
CA ILE A 598 4.26 -0.07 1.44
C ILE A 598 2.86 -0.03 2.04
N LYS A 599 2.56 1.00 2.82
CA LYS A 599 1.21 1.25 3.36
C LYS A 599 0.74 2.65 3.01
N GLU A 600 -0.47 2.77 2.51
CA GLU A 600 -1.07 4.07 2.20
C GLU A 600 -1.89 4.62 3.37
N LEU A 601 -1.81 5.92 3.58
CA LEU A 601 -2.56 6.70 4.55
C LEU A 601 -3.15 7.94 3.89
N ILE A 602 -4.21 8.48 4.49
CA ILE A 602 -4.78 9.76 4.11
C ILE A 602 -4.43 10.75 5.22
N LEU A 603 -3.67 11.79 4.88
CA LEU A 603 -3.17 12.80 5.82
C LEU A 603 -3.41 14.21 5.27
N GLN A 604 -3.41 15.20 6.15
CA GLN A 604 -3.43 16.61 5.78
C GLN A 604 -2.03 17.21 5.82
N GLU A 605 -1.77 18.23 5.01
CA GLU A 605 -0.50 18.94 5.00
C GLU A 605 -0.23 19.54 6.39
N GLY A 606 1.00 19.40 6.90
CA GLY A 606 1.38 19.89 8.23
C GLY A 606 0.88 19.03 9.39
N GLN A 607 0.13 17.96 9.14
CA GLN A 607 -0.36 17.07 10.20
C GLN A 607 0.81 16.45 10.97
N LEU A 608 0.82 16.64 12.30
CA LEU A 608 1.85 16.12 13.19
C LEU A 608 1.64 14.62 13.44
N LEU A 609 2.70 13.86 13.21
CA LEU A 609 2.78 12.42 13.34
C LEU A 609 3.89 12.04 14.32
N GLU A 610 3.76 10.85 14.88
CA GLU A 610 4.67 10.32 15.87
C GLU A 610 5.04 8.87 15.54
N LEU A 611 6.34 8.62 15.36
CA LEU A 611 6.90 7.29 15.10
C LEU A 611 7.20 6.59 16.42
N ARG A 612 6.61 5.42 16.61
CA ARG A 612 6.80 4.56 17.79
C ARG A 612 7.22 3.16 17.38
N PHE A 613 7.99 2.49 18.23
CA PHE A 613 8.45 1.13 18.00
C PHE A 613 7.82 0.17 19.02
N ARG A 614 7.41 -1.01 18.55
CA ARG A 614 6.80 -2.05 19.39
C ARG A 614 7.36 -3.43 19.01
N GLY A 615 7.40 -4.35 19.96
CA GLY A 615 7.78 -5.75 19.72
C GLY A 615 9.22 -6.02 20.11
N ASN A 616 9.82 -7.07 19.53
CA ASN A 616 11.14 -7.54 19.94
C ASN A 616 12.29 -6.83 19.21
N VAL A 617 12.03 -6.06 18.16
CA VAL A 617 13.04 -5.32 17.40
C VAL A 617 12.81 -3.83 17.58
N VAL A 618 13.81 -3.12 18.10
CA VAL A 618 13.75 -1.67 18.39
C VAL A 618 15.08 -1.00 18.01
N PRO A 619 15.08 0.34 17.78
CA PRO A 619 16.32 1.09 17.58
C PRO A 619 17.29 0.93 18.75
N ILE A 620 18.59 0.89 18.48
CA ILE A 620 19.63 0.72 19.52
C ILE A 620 19.56 1.84 20.58
N GLU A 621 19.26 3.07 20.15
CA GLU A 621 19.15 4.26 21.01
C GLU A 621 17.71 4.53 21.48
N TYR A 622 16.87 3.49 21.55
CA TYR A 622 15.46 3.66 21.89
C TYR A 622 15.25 3.97 23.38
N ASN A 623 15.34 5.25 23.76
CA ASN A 623 15.10 5.74 25.12
C ASN A 623 13.61 5.84 25.50
N LYS A 624 12.74 5.02 24.90
CA LYS A 624 11.25 5.16 24.93
C LYS A 624 10.75 6.52 24.43
N GLN A 625 11.61 7.31 23.78
CA GLN A 625 11.21 8.55 23.13
C GLN A 625 10.59 8.23 21.78
N SER A 626 9.57 9.01 21.46
CA SER A 626 8.84 8.95 20.21
C SER A 626 9.37 10.02 19.25
N TYR A 627 9.50 9.70 17.96
CA TYR A 627 10.02 10.66 16.99
C TYR A 627 8.87 11.40 16.32
N ARG A 628 8.79 12.72 16.53
CA ARG A 628 7.73 13.55 15.97
C ARG A 628 8.16 14.18 14.64
N PHE A 629 7.26 14.19 13.67
CA PHE A 629 7.47 14.84 12.39
C PHE A 629 6.13 15.33 11.83
N ALA A 630 6.16 16.37 11.00
CA ALA A 630 4.98 16.83 10.29
C ALA A 630 4.98 16.29 8.86
N PHE A 631 3.82 15.87 8.36
CA PHE A 631 3.70 15.46 6.97
C PHE A 631 3.85 16.68 6.04
N ASN A 632 4.65 16.49 4.98
CA ASN A 632 4.82 17.48 3.93
C ASN A 632 4.85 16.81 2.55
N THR A 633 4.15 17.41 1.57
CA THR A 633 4.03 16.85 0.22
C THR A 633 5.36 16.90 -0.58
N TYR A 634 6.18 17.92 -0.36
CA TYR A 634 7.44 18.21 -1.08
C TYR A 634 8.71 17.79 -0.33
N PHE A 635 8.63 17.56 0.98
CA PHE A 635 9.74 17.13 1.82
C PHE A 635 9.39 15.79 2.46
N PRO A 636 9.81 14.66 1.84
CA PRO A 636 9.64 13.35 2.45
C PRO A 636 10.37 13.30 3.79
N PHE A 637 9.73 12.68 4.77
CA PHE A 637 10.37 12.42 6.05
C PHE A 637 11.16 11.11 5.95
N TYR A 638 12.46 11.18 6.23
CA TYR A 638 13.35 10.03 6.29
C TYR A 638 13.76 9.77 7.74
N PHE A 639 13.64 8.52 8.18
CA PHE A 639 14.09 8.06 9.48
C PHE A 639 14.96 6.82 9.30
N GLN A 640 16.27 6.99 9.44
CA GLN A 640 17.26 5.93 9.32
C GLN A 640 17.83 5.61 10.70
N THR A 641 17.87 4.32 11.05
CA THR A 641 18.42 3.89 12.34
C THR A 641 18.90 2.45 12.29
N ASN A 642 19.80 2.10 13.23
CA ASN A 642 20.17 0.72 13.49
C ASN A 642 19.21 0.11 14.52
N VAL A 643 18.67 -1.06 14.21
CA VAL A 643 17.79 -1.83 15.10
C VAL A 643 18.50 -3.06 15.65
N SER A 644 18.06 -3.49 16.83
CA SER A 644 18.52 -4.70 17.49
C SER A 644 17.38 -5.40 18.22
N GLU A 645 17.54 -6.68 18.49
CA GLU A 645 16.60 -7.44 19.30
C GLU A 645 16.70 -7.10 20.80
N ILE A 646 15.55 -6.97 21.46
CA ILE A 646 15.48 -6.80 22.92
C ILE A 646 15.77 -8.13 23.61
N ASP A 647 15.05 -9.18 23.21
CA ASP A 647 15.21 -10.54 23.74
C ASP A 647 15.65 -11.51 22.63
N LYS A 648 16.89 -11.98 22.75
CA LYS A 648 17.53 -12.95 21.84
C LYS A 648 16.85 -14.32 21.84
N TYR A 649 16.11 -14.65 22.91
CA TYR A 649 15.43 -15.94 23.08
C TYR A 649 13.97 -15.91 22.63
N SER A 650 13.44 -14.73 22.33
CA SER A 650 12.08 -14.57 21.84
C SER A 650 11.91 -15.11 20.42
N GLN A 651 10.67 -15.49 20.09
CA GLN A 651 10.27 -15.97 18.76
C GLN A 651 11.14 -17.15 18.26
N HIS A 652 11.60 -18.04 19.15
CA HIS A 652 12.57 -19.11 18.86
C HIS A 652 12.23 -20.03 17.67
N LEU A 653 10.95 -20.19 17.34
CA LEU A 653 10.49 -20.98 16.19
C LEU A 653 10.55 -20.23 14.85
N SER A 654 10.82 -18.93 14.87
CA SER A 654 10.96 -18.09 13.68
C SER A 654 12.43 -17.89 13.31
N PRO A 655 12.79 -17.92 12.00
CA PRO A 655 14.10 -17.52 11.53
C PRO A 655 14.37 -16.01 11.65
N PHE A 656 13.35 -15.21 11.99
CA PHE A 656 13.44 -13.76 12.16
C PHE A 656 12.98 -13.31 13.55
N PHE A 657 13.59 -12.25 14.07
CA PHE A 657 12.99 -11.41 15.10
C PHE A 657 12.01 -10.43 14.45
N TYR A 658 10.82 -10.27 15.06
CA TYR A 658 9.79 -9.33 14.62
C TYR A 658 9.65 -8.15 15.57
N GLY A 659 9.66 -6.96 14.99
CA GLY A 659 9.20 -5.72 15.62
C GLY A 659 8.24 -5.00 14.68
N PHE A 660 7.75 -3.85 15.13
CA PHE A 660 6.76 -3.05 14.41
C PHE A 660 7.13 -1.58 14.52
N VAL A 661 7.05 -0.88 13.38
CA VAL A 661 7.04 0.59 13.32
C VAL A 661 5.59 1.04 13.27
N GLN A 662 5.18 1.84 14.25
CA GLN A 662 3.83 2.36 14.36
C GLN A 662 3.85 3.88 14.14
N VAL A 663 2.90 4.37 13.34
CA VAL A 663 2.70 5.81 13.11
C VAL A 663 1.44 6.23 13.85
N PHE A 664 1.57 7.15 14.79
CA PHE A 664 0.48 7.72 15.56
C PHE A 664 0.19 9.16 15.12
N SER A 665 -1.06 9.57 15.21
CA SER A 665 -1.49 10.95 15.11
C SER A 665 -2.37 11.30 16.31
N ARG A 666 -2.36 12.54 16.76
CA ARG A 666 -3.36 13.02 17.72
C ARG A 666 -4.69 13.24 17.01
N ALA A 667 -5.76 12.63 17.51
CA ALA A 667 -7.11 12.85 17.03
C ALA A 667 -8.08 12.96 18.21
N ILE A 668 -9.13 13.74 18.04
CA ILE A 668 -10.20 13.84 19.03
C ILE A 668 -11.09 12.62 18.85
N THR A 669 -11.10 11.72 19.84
CA THR A 669 -11.90 10.50 19.79
C THR A 669 -13.06 10.56 20.77
N LYS A 670 -14.17 9.90 20.41
CA LYS A 670 -15.30 9.66 21.29
C LYS A 670 -14.95 8.47 22.19
N GLU A 671 -14.93 8.67 23.49
CA GLU A 671 -14.70 7.58 24.44
C GLU A 671 -15.90 6.61 24.37
N HIS A 672 -15.70 5.41 23.83
CA HIS A 672 -16.65 4.32 23.97
C HIS A 672 -16.21 3.49 25.18
N ASP A 673 -16.81 3.74 26.33
CA ASP A 673 -16.60 2.92 27.52
C ASP A 673 -17.00 1.47 27.23
N GLN A 674 -16.01 0.62 26.95
CA GLN A 674 -16.18 -0.84 26.87
C GLN A 674 -16.26 -1.50 28.25
N LYS A 675 -16.33 -0.72 29.34
CA LYS A 675 -16.64 -1.23 30.68
C LYS A 675 -18.07 -0.88 31.04
N LYS A 676 -19.02 -1.69 30.59
CA LYS A 676 -20.34 -1.76 31.20
C LYS A 676 -20.19 -2.21 32.66
N HIS A 677 -20.23 -1.27 33.60
CA HIS A 677 -21.17 -1.30 34.71
C HIS A 677 -21.60 0.14 35.00
N GLN A 678 -22.92 0.31 35.05
CA GLN A 678 -23.75 1.51 35.25
C GLN A 678 -23.02 2.76 35.79
N ILE A 679 -23.19 3.89 35.10
CA ILE A 679 -23.82 5.14 35.60
C ILE A 679 -23.76 6.21 34.47
N ASP A 680 -24.92 6.85 34.23
CA ASP A 680 -25.20 8.13 33.54
C ASP A 680 -24.73 8.42 32.10
N ALA A 681 -25.71 8.40 31.19
CA ALA A 681 -25.58 8.65 29.75
C ALA A 681 -25.61 10.14 29.33
N THR A 682 -25.03 11.08 30.09
CA THR A 682 -25.22 12.52 29.79
C THR A 682 -23.99 13.42 29.79
N LYS A 683 -22.77 12.89 29.73
CA LYS A 683 -21.58 13.68 29.37
C LYS A 683 -20.72 12.97 28.34
N GLN A 684 -21.02 13.20 27.07
CA GLN A 684 -20.13 12.87 25.96
C GLN A 684 -18.91 13.80 26.04
N GLN A 685 -17.82 13.30 26.61
CA GLN A 685 -16.58 14.05 26.72
C GLN A 685 -15.66 13.65 25.57
N TRP A 686 -15.34 14.61 24.72
CA TRP A 686 -14.37 14.45 23.64
C TRP A 686 -12.97 14.61 24.24
N ARG A 687 -12.09 13.62 24.02
CA ARG A 687 -10.69 13.71 24.45
C ARG A 687 -9.75 13.54 23.26
N GLU A 688 -8.68 14.32 23.27
CA GLU A 688 -7.53 14.08 22.41
C GLU A 688 -6.88 12.76 22.82
N ALA A 689 -6.80 11.82 21.89
CA ALA A 689 -6.13 10.54 22.07
C ALA A 689 -5.16 10.30 20.91
N ASP A 690 -4.10 9.55 21.18
CA ASP A 690 -3.18 9.09 20.15
C ASP A 690 -3.83 7.91 19.40
N VAL A 691 -4.08 8.09 18.10
CA VAL A 691 -4.64 7.06 17.22
C VAL A 691 -3.53 6.47 16.37
N CYS A 692 -3.39 5.14 16.39
CA CYS A 692 -2.46 4.43 15.52
C CYS A 692 -3.02 4.42 14.10
N GLN A 693 -2.36 5.14 13.19
CA GLN A 693 -2.75 5.26 11.78
C GLN A 693 -2.21 4.08 10.97
N ALA A 694 -0.96 3.67 11.23
CA ALA A 694 -0.30 2.61 10.50
C ALA A 694 0.65 1.80 11.37
N GLU A 695 0.88 0.56 10.92
CA GLU A 695 1.84 -0.37 11.49
C GLU A 695 2.54 -1.09 10.33
N LEU A 696 3.87 -1.09 10.33
CA LEU A 696 4.75 -1.81 9.40
C LEU A 696 5.65 -2.79 10.17
N VAL A 697 6.02 -3.92 9.57
CA VAL A 697 6.68 -5.03 10.27
C VAL A 697 8.18 -5.00 10.03
N ILE A 698 8.98 -4.86 11.09
CA ILE A 698 10.43 -5.03 11.01
C ILE A 698 10.75 -6.51 11.14
N ARG A 699 11.49 -7.06 10.17
CA ARG A 699 11.98 -8.45 10.19
C ARG A 699 13.50 -8.44 10.23
N LEU A 700 14.06 -8.82 11.37
CA LEU A 700 15.49 -8.92 11.57
C LEU A 700 15.92 -10.40 11.54
N PRO A 701 16.78 -10.83 10.60
CA PRO A 701 17.21 -12.22 10.50
C PRO A 701 18.05 -12.57 11.72
N LYS A 702 17.79 -13.74 12.31
CA LYS A 702 18.61 -14.24 13.41
C LYS A 702 19.95 -14.67 12.85
N SER A 703 21.04 -14.28 13.49
CA SER A 703 22.37 -14.77 13.13
C SER A 703 22.36 -16.30 13.13
N THR A 704 22.81 -16.91 12.03
CA THR A 704 22.98 -18.36 11.91
C THR A 704 24.00 -18.91 12.92
N GLU A 705 24.77 -18.05 13.58
CA GLU A 705 25.66 -18.42 14.70
C GLU A 705 24.90 -18.90 15.95
N GLY A 706 23.57 -18.68 16.02
CA GLY A 706 22.72 -19.14 17.13
C GLY A 706 21.77 -20.29 16.80
N ILE A 707 21.49 -20.55 15.51
CA ILE A 707 20.83 -21.80 15.12
C ILE A 707 21.94 -22.84 15.08
N ARG A 708 22.33 -23.34 16.25
CA ARG A 708 22.84 -24.72 16.31
C ARG A 708 21.76 -25.51 15.56
N ALA A 709 22.07 -25.99 14.35
CA ALA A 709 21.34 -27.09 13.73
C ALA A 709 21.01 -28.02 14.89
N PRO A 710 19.73 -28.37 15.14
CA PRO A 710 19.35 -29.11 16.33
C PRO A 710 20.36 -30.22 16.42
N THR A 711 21.28 -30.12 17.39
CA THR A 711 22.42 -31.03 17.50
C THR A 711 21.72 -32.36 17.46
N PRO A 712 21.90 -33.21 16.43
CA PRO A 712 21.01 -34.33 16.19
C PRO A 712 20.99 -35.05 17.50
N LYS A 713 19.90 -34.89 18.28
CA LYS A 713 19.94 -35.03 19.74
C LYS A 713 20.54 -36.38 19.91
N THR A 714 21.81 -36.45 20.31
CA THR A 714 22.60 -37.66 20.14
C THR A 714 21.76 -38.69 20.82
N LEU A 715 21.15 -39.60 20.04
CA LEU A 715 20.02 -40.41 20.48
C LEU A 715 20.43 -40.92 21.83
N THR A 716 19.87 -40.35 22.91
CA THR A 716 20.29 -40.69 24.27
C THR A 716 20.09 -42.17 24.30
N LYS A 717 21.20 -42.92 24.33
CA LYS A 717 21.24 -44.33 23.98
C LYS A 717 20.02 -44.98 24.61
N PHE A 718 19.09 -45.39 23.75
CA PHE A 718 17.87 -46.05 24.17
C PHE A 718 18.34 -47.28 24.95
N THR A 719 18.23 -47.20 26.27
CA THR A 719 18.59 -48.28 27.19
C THR A 719 17.27 -48.97 27.48
N PRO A 720 16.95 -50.09 26.82
CA PRO A 720 15.72 -50.81 27.05
C PRO A 720 15.71 -51.41 28.45
N GLU A 721 15.21 -50.66 29.43
CA GLU A 721 14.76 -51.23 30.69
C GLU A 721 13.29 -51.62 30.50
N GLY A 722 13.01 -52.93 30.44
CA GLY A 722 11.64 -53.48 30.29
C GLY A 722 11.34 -54.11 28.92
N ILE A 723 10.11 -54.58 28.72
CA ILE A 723 9.69 -55.23 27.47
C ILE A 723 9.51 -54.24 26.31
N LEU A 724 9.26 -52.96 26.59
CA LEU A 724 8.94 -51.97 25.57
C LEU A 724 10.20 -51.51 24.81
N THR A 725 10.46 -52.15 23.67
CA THR A 725 11.54 -51.83 22.75
C THR A 725 11.02 -51.12 21.49
N PRO A 726 11.87 -50.47 20.69
CA PRO A 726 11.44 -49.83 19.44
C PRO A 726 10.92 -50.85 18.43
N LEU A 727 11.41 -52.10 18.49
CA LEU A 727 10.89 -53.21 17.68
C LEU A 727 9.44 -53.54 18.07
N ILE A 728 9.17 -53.68 19.36
CA ILE A 728 7.82 -53.92 19.86
C ILE A 728 6.90 -52.73 19.54
N PHE A 729 7.38 -51.48 19.59
CA PHE A 729 6.56 -50.35 19.14
C PHE A 729 6.19 -50.41 17.66
N HIS A 730 7.08 -50.91 16.80
CA HIS A 730 6.75 -51.14 15.39
C HIS A 730 5.67 -52.22 15.23
N GLU A 731 5.83 -53.36 15.90
CA GLU A 731 4.85 -54.47 15.88
C GLU A 731 3.47 -54.05 16.41
N LEU A 732 3.46 -53.31 17.53
CA LEU A 732 2.24 -52.74 18.10
C LEU A 732 1.59 -51.73 17.15
N SER A 733 2.38 -50.86 16.53
CA SER A 733 1.84 -49.86 15.59
C SER A 733 1.25 -50.49 14.34
N ALA A 734 1.87 -51.56 13.82
CA ALA A 734 1.35 -52.31 12.67
C ALA A 734 0.03 -53.02 13.01
N SER A 735 -0.14 -53.40 14.28
CA SER A 735 -1.35 -54.07 14.76
C SER A 735 -2.50 -53.10 15.04
N LEU A 736 -2.26 -51.80 15.16
CA LEU A 736 -3.26 -50.76 15.42
C LEU A 736 -3.79 -50.18 14.10
N VAL A 737 -4.97 -50.62 13.66
CA VAL A 737 -5.50 -50.25 12.33
C VAL A 737 -6.32 -48.95 12.40
N GLY A 738 -6.11 -48.06 11.43
CA GLY A 738 -6.89 -46.82 11.27
C GLY A 738 -6.75 -45.87 12.46
N ASP A 739 -7.87 -45.45 13.04
CA ASP A 739 -7.92 -44.44 14.11
C ASP A 739 -7.68 -45.00 15.54
N GLU A 740 -7.23 -46.25 15.64
CA GLU A 740 -6.95 -46.92 16.92
C GLU A 740 -5.79 -46.29 17.70
N TRP A 741 -4.72 -45.90 17.01
CA TRP A 741 -3.59 -45.24 17.65
C TRP A 741 -3.98 -43.88 18.25
N ARG A 742 -4.94 -43.16 17.65
CA ARG A 742 -5.47 -41.89 18.21
C ARG A 742 -6.31 -42.12 19.46
N ARG A 743 -7.04 -43.25 19.53
CA ARG A 743 -7.78 -43.66 20.73
C ARG A 743 -6.81 -44.07 21.85
N LEU A 744 -5.76 -44.81 21.50
CA LEU A 744 -4.70 -45.20 22.42
C LEU A 744 -3.97 -43.97 22.98
N ALA A 745 -3.57 -43.03 22.12
CA ALA A 745 -2.88 -41.80 22.52
C ALA A 745 -3.68 -40.98 23.54
N ARG A 746 -5.01 -40.89 23.36
CA ARG A 746 -5.91 -40.22 24.32
C ARG A 746 -5.93 -40.94 25.67
N ARG A 747 -5.95 -42.27 25.68
CA ARG A 747 -5.90 -43.08 26.91
C ARG A 747 -4.55 -43.02 27.62
N LEU A 748 -3.47 -42.84 26.85
CA LEU A 748 -2.12 -42.60 27.36
C LEU A 748 -1.87 -41.15 27.82
N GLY A 749 -2.88 -40.29 27.77
CA GLY A 749 -2.81 -38.91 28.28
C GLY A 749 -2.17 -37.89 27.34
N MET A 750 -2.08 -38.19 26.04
CA MET A 750 -1.59 -37.22 25.05
C MET A 750 -2.65 -36.16 24.71
N THR A 751 -2.23 -34.91 24.54
CA THR A 751 -3.15 -33.80 24.21
C THR A 751 -3.64 -33.88 22.77
N LYS A 752 -4.86 -33.39 22.50
CA LYS A 752 -5.46 -33.37 21.15
C LYS A 752 -4.55 -32.71 20.10
N ILE A 753 -3.96 -31.56 20.44
CA ILE A 753 -3.02 -30.83 19.55
C ILE A 753 -1.84 -31.72 19.14
N ARG A 754 -1.29 -32.52 20.07
CA ARG A 754 -0.14 -33.37 19.78
C ARG A 754 -0.52 -34.59 18.93
N ILE A 755 -1.72 -35.12 19.11
CA ILE A 755 -2.23 -36.24 18.32
C ILE A 755 -2.44 -35.80 16.86
N GLU A 756 -3.01 -34.62 16.63
CA GLU A 756 -3.18 -34.06 15.28
C GLU A 756 -1.82 -33.77 14.61
N ALA A 757 -0.87 -33.19 15.36
CA ALA A 757 0.47 -32.93 14.84
C ALA A 757 1.19 -34.21 14.40
N LEU A 758 1.14 -35.27 15.20
CA LEU A 758 1.75 -36.57 14.84
C LEU A 758 1.06 -37.23 13.64
N GLY A 759 -0.26 -37.07 13.52
CA GLY A 759 -1.02 -37.57 12.37
C GLY A 759 -0.65 -36.86 11.07
N HIS A 760 -0.40 -35.55 11.13
CA HIS A 760 0.02 -34.76 9.97
C HIS A 760 1.51 -34.96 9.61
N GLU A 761 2.39 -35.09 10.62
CA GLU A 761 3.84 -35.22 10.40
C GLU A 761 4.26 -36.60 9.88
N TYR A 762 3.56 -37.68 10.27
CA TYR A 762 4.05 -39.05 10.05
C TYR A 762 3.07 -39.99 9.34
N ALA A 763 1.86 -39.52 8.98
CA ALA A 763 0.84 -40.27 8.23
C ALA A 763 0.69 -41.75 8.69
N ASP A 764 1.15 -42.71 7.89
CA ASP A 764 1.01 -44.16 8.14
C ASP A 764 1.85 -44.64 9.33
N ASP A 765 2.97 -43.98 9.64
CA ASP A 765 3.84 -44.31 10.78
C ASP A 765 3.44 -43.57 12.07
N ALA A 766 2.33 -42.84 12.07
CA ALA A 766 1.90 -42.02 13.20
C ALA A 766 1.72 -42.84 14.50
N GLY A 767 1.30 -44.09 14.40
CA GLY A 767 1.16 -45.01 15.54
C GLY A 767 2.51 -45.30 16.23
N TYR A 768 3.56 -45.54 15.46
CA TYR A 768 4.91 -45.80 15.98
C TYR A 768 5.50 -44.57 16.67
N TYR A 769 5.46 -43.42 16.00
CA TYR A 769 5.99 -42.18 16.56
C TYR A 769 5.19 -41.68 17.77
N MET A 770 3.89 -41.99 17.84
CA MET A 770 3.05 -41.76 19.01
C MET A 770 3.54 -42.57 20.22
N LEU A 771 3.74 -43.89 20.08
CA LEU A 771 4.25 -44.75 21.16
C LEU A 771 5.64 -44.31 21.63
N LEU A 772 6.53 -43.98 20.69
CA LEU A 772 7.87 -43.48 20.99
C LEU A 772 7.83 -42.13 21.73
N THR A 773 6.92 -41.23 21.33
CA THR A 773 6.74 -39.92 21.97
C THR A 773 6.18 -40.05 23.38
N TRP A 774 5.20 -40.92 23.58
CA TRP A 774 4.66 -41.21 24.91
C TRP A 774 5.73 -41.82 25.82
N PHE A 775 6.43 -42.85 25.38
CA PHE A 775 7.43 -43.56 26.17
C PHE A 775 8.56 -42.65 26.66
N LYS A 776 8.98 -41.68 25.83
CA LYS A 776 10.00 -40.67 26.16
C LYS A 776 9.53 -39.64 27.19
N ARG A 777 8.23 -39.34 27.24
CA ARG A 777 7.65 -38.34 28.16
C ARG A 777 7.16 -38.96 29.48
N ALA A 778 6.89 -40.26 29.48
CA ALA A 778 6.49 -40.98 30.68
C ALA A 778 7.63 -40.97 31.73
N PRO A 779 7.34 -40.55 32.99
CA PRO A 779 8.29 -40.62 34.10
C PRO A 779 8.94 -42.01 34.24
N ARG A 780 10.21 -42.06 34.65
CA ARG A 780 10.93 -43.33 34.86
C ARG A 780 10.41 -44.14 36.05
N SER A 781 9.76 -43.50 37.02
CA SER A 781 9.23 -44.13 38.24
C SER A 781 7.91 -44.90 38.03
N ILE A 782 7.34 -44.86 36.83
CA ILE A 782 6.04 -45.44 36.52
C ILE A 782 6.24 -46.76 35.77
N ASP A 783 5.43 -47.77 36.11
CA ASP A 783 5.36 -49.03 35.36
C ASP A 783 4.71 -48.78 33.99
N LYS A 784 5.57 -48.47 33.00
CA LYS A 784 5.17 -48.15 31.63
C LYS A 784 4.47 -49.34 30.96
N ASP A 785 4.91 -50.55 31.27
CA ASP A 785 4.37 -51.79 30.70
C ASP A 785 2.90 -51.95 31.13
N SER A 786 2.63 -51.83 32.44
CA SER A 786 1.25 -51.93 32.97
C SER A 786 0.33 -50.81 32.47
N LEU A 787 0.85 -49.59 32.32
CA LEU A 787 0.06 -48.48 31.77
C LEU A 787 -0.34 -48.72 30.32
N LEU A 788 0.57 -49.24 29.50
CA LEU A 788 0.26 -49.54 28.10
C LEU A 788 -0.74 -50.68 27.97
N ILE A 789 -0.57 -51.75 28.75
CA ILE A 789 -1.50 -52.90 28.80
C ILE A 789 -2.91 -52.45 29.23
N ASN A 790 -3.01 -51.61 30.25
CA ASN A 790 -4.29 -51.05 30.69
C ASN A 790 -4.90 -50.12 29.62
N ALA A 791 -4.09 -49.28 28.97
CA ALA A 791 -4.58 -48.41 27.90
C ALA A 791 -5.09 -49.21 26.69
N LEU A 792 -4.42 -50.31 26.33
CA LEU A 792 -4.83 -51.25 25.28
C LEU A 792 -6.14 -51.99 25.64
N THR A 793 -6.27 -52.42 26.90
CA THR A 793 -7.50 -53.01 27.43
C THR A 793 -8.67 -52.02 27.33
N ASN A 794 -8.44 -50.74 27.65
CA ASN A 794 -9.45 -49.69 27.59
C ASN A 794 -9.90 -49.31 26.17
N ILE A 795 -9.10 -49.58 25.13
CA ILE A 795 -9.50 -49.42 23.73
C ILE A 795 -10.10 -50.70 23.13
N LYS A 796 -10.33 -51.73 23.96
CA LYS A 796 -10.84 -53.07 23.58
C LYS A 796 -9.89 -53.88 22.70
N ARG A 797 -8.58 -53.64 22.78
CA ARG A 797 -7.53 -54.47 22.15
C ARG A 797 -6.92 -55.42 23.18
N TRP A 798 -7.75 -56.35 23.67
CA TRP A 798 -7.33 -57.36 24.65
C TRP A 798 -6.31 -58.35 24.08
N ASP A 799 -6.35 -58.57 22.76
CA ASP A 799 -5.44 -59.41 21.99
C ASP A 799 -3.99 -58.94 22.18
N ILE A 800 -3.73 -57.66 21.93
CA ILE A 800 -2.41 -57.05 22.08
C ILE A 800 -2.02 -56.93 23.56
N ALA A 801 -2.98 -56.58 24.42
CA ALA A 801 -2.73 -56.44 25.85
C ALA A 801 -2.27 -57.76 26.48
N GLN A 802 -2.88 -58.88 26.09
CA GLN A 802 -2.53 -60.22 26.56
C GLN A 802 -1.16 -60.66 26.07
N GLU A 803 -0.80 -60.36 24.81
CA GLU A 803 0.51 -60.66 24.25
C GLU A 803 1.64 -59.93 25.01
N LEU A 804 1.44 -58.64 25.31
CA LEU A 804 2.39 -57.86 26.12
C LEU A 804 2.50 -58.38 27.56
N GLU A 805 1.40 -58.84 28.16
CA GLU A 805 1.42 -59.43 29.51
C GLU A 805 2.22 -60.75 29.54
N LEU A 806 2.07 -61.59 28.51
CA LEU A 806 2.86 -62.82 28.35
C LEU A 806 4.35 -62.52 28.18
N MET A 807 4.71 -61.53 27.35
CA MET A 807 6.10 -61.10 27.20
C MET A 807 6.68 -60.53 28.50
N LYS A 808 5.88 -59.77 29.27
CA LYS A 808 6.28 -59.24 30.58
C LYS A 808 6.60 -60.35 31.57
N GLU A 809 5.77 -61.38 31.62
CA GLU A 809 5.98 -62.52 32.52
C GLU A 809 7.17 -63.38 32.08
N ALA A 810 7.36 -63.62 30.78
CA ALA A 810 8.53 -64.32 30.25
C ALA A 810 9.84 -63.61 30.62
N LYS A 811 9.91 -62.28 30.43
CA LYS A 811 11.09 -61.48 30.81
C LYS A 811 11.34 -61.48 32.31
N ARG A 812 10.29 -61.47 33.13
CA ARG A 812 10.40 -61.60 34.59
C ARG A 812 10.97 -62.96 34.98
N GLN A 813 10.59 -64.03 34.29
CA GLN A 813 11.14 -65.38 34.51
C GLN A 813 12.62 -65.46 34.10
N GLU A 814 13.00 -64.93 32.94
CA GLU A 814 14.41 -64.84 32.51
C GLU A 814 15.28 -64.08 33.52
N GLN A 815 14.78 -62.94 34.03
CA GLN A 815 15.49 -62.17 35.05
C GLN A 815 15.67 -62.94 36.36
N ARG A 816 14.69 -63.76 36.76
CA ARG A 816 14.81 -64.65 37.93
C ARG A 816 15.88 -65.71 37.73
N ILE A 817 15.94 -66.32 36.55
CA ILE A 817 16.94 -67.34 36.20
C ILE A 817 18.34 -66.72 36.13
N SER A 818 18.50 -65.59 35.45
CA SER A 818 19.79 -64.87 35.37
C SER A 818 20.29 -64.43 36.74
N SER A 819 19.40 -63.90 37.60
CA SER A 819 19.79 -63.49 38.95
C SER A 819 20.29 -64.66 39.81
N ARG A 820 19.71 -65.85 39.61
CA ARG A 820 20.14 -67.09 40.27
C ARG A 820 21.51 -67.55 39.76
N ASP A 821 21.75 -67.49 38.45
CA ASP A 821 23.05 -67.84 37.85
C ASP A 821 24.16 -66.86 38.27
N ASP A 822 23.86 -65.56 38.37
CA ASP A 822 24.79 -64.55 38.85
C ASP A 822 25.13 -64.76 40.34
N GLN A 823 24.15 -65.11 41.17
CA GLN A 823 24.40 -65.48 42.58
C GLN A 823 25.34 -66.67 42.70
N LEU A 824 25.13 -67.74 41.91
CA LEU A 824 26.00 -68.91 41.90
C LEU A 824 27.44 -68.57 41.49
N ARG A 825 27.62 -67.67 40.52
CA ARG A 825 28.95 -67.17 40.12
C ARG A 825 29.64 -66.41 41.25
N ILE A 826 28.93 -65.55 41.96
CA ILE A 826 29.48 -64.78 43.08
C ILE A 826 29.90 -65.75 44.22
N PHE A 827 29.08 -66.76 44.54
CA PHE A 827 29.45 -67.81 45.50
C PHE A 827 30.73 -68.55 45.08
N HIS A 828 30.86 -68.94 43.82
CA HIS A 828 32.06 -69.62 43.32
C HIS A 828 33.33 -68.76 43.47
N VAL A 829 33.25 -67.46 43.18
CA VAL A 829 34.38 -66.52 43.35
C VAL A 829 34.74 -66.38 44.83
N ALA A 830 33.73 -66.24 45.70
CA ALA A 830 33.92 -66.17 47.15
C ALA A 830 34.59 -67.44 47.70
N PHE A 831 34.13 -68.62 47.30
CA PHE A 831 34.68 -69.90 47.76
C PHE A 831 36.11 -70.08 47.31
N THR A 832 36.41 -69.76 46.05
CA THR A 832 37.78 -69.79 45.52
C THR A 832 38.70 -68.91 46.36
N ARG A 833 38.24 -67.73 46.77
CA ARG A 833 39.00 -66.78 47.58
C ARG A 833 39.19 -67.23 49.03
N ILE A 834 38.17 -67.84 49.64
CA ILE A 834 38.30 -68.50 50.97
C ILE A 834 39.36 -69.60 50.91
N CYS A 835 39.34 -70.41 49.86
CA CYS A 835 40.27 -71.50 49.64
C CYS A 835 41.66 -71.07 49.17
N GLN A 836 41.96 -69.77 49.09
CA GLN A 836 43.32 -69.22 48.89
C GLN A 836 44.03 -68.88 50.21
N HIS A 837 43.32 -68.87 51.33
CA HIS A 837 43.91 -68.58 52.64
C HIS A 837 44.31 -69.86 53.38
N ASP A 838 45.62 -70.04 53.61
CA ASP A 838 46.17 -71.23 54.27
C ASP A 838 45.57 -71.54 55.64
N GLU A 839 45.22 -70.51 56.42
CA GLU A 839 44.58 -70.68 57.72
C GLU A 839 43.15 -71.23 57.61
N CYS A 840 42.39 -70.81 56.59
CA CYS A 840 41.05 -71.34 56.30
C CYS A 840 41.13 -72.80 55.84
N ILE A 841 42.12 -73.12 54.99
CA ILE A 841 42.37 -74.48 54.52
C ILE A 841 42.73 -75.42 55.68
N ARG A 842 43.57 -74.97 56.63
CA ARG A 842 43.95 -75.79 57.81
C ARG A 842 42.80 -76.01 58.78
N THR A 843 41.86 -75.05 58.85
CA THR A 843 40.71 -75.09 59.76
C THR A 843 39.41 -75.50 59.07
N TRP A 844 39.48 -76.14 57.89
CA TRP A 844 38.31 -76.45 57.07
C TRP A 844 37.21 -77.25 57.81
N LYS A 845 37.56 -78.14 58.74
CA LYS A 845 36.57 -78.87 59.58
C LYS A 845 35.78 -77.94 60.51
N GLN A 846 36.43 -76.89 61.02
CA GLN A 846 35.80 -75.88 61.85
C GLN A 846 34.86 -75.01 61.00
N ILE A 847 35.30 -74.63 59.80
CA ILE A 847 34.44 -73.95 58.82
C ILE A 847 33.24 -74.81 58.45
N ALA A 848 33.42 -76.10 58.18
CA ALA A 848 32.34 -77.02 57.84
C ALA A 848 31.29 -77.17 58.96
N ARG A 849 31.74 -77.20 60.22
CA ARG A 849 30.82 -77.22 61.39
C ARG A 849 30.05 -75.92 61.56
N GLU A 850 30.68 -74.77 61.34
CA GLU A 850 29.99 -73.47 61.36
C GLU A 850 29.02 -73.29 60.18
N LEU A 851 29.30 -73.95 59.04
CA LEU A 851 28.35 -74.11 57.94
C LEU A 851 27.19 -75.08 58.25
N MET A 852 27.16 -75.65 59.46
CA MET A 852 26.15 -76.60 59.94
C MET A 852 26.07 -77.88 59.09
N LEU A 853 27.17 -78.29 58.47
CA LEU A 853 27.25 -79.58 57.78
C LEU A 853 27.20 -80.72 58.81
N SER A 854 26.52 -81.82 58.46
CA SER A 854 26.42 -82.96 59.36
C SER A 854 27.79 -83.62 59.57
N ASN A 855 27.99 -84.28 60.71
CA ASN A 855 29.24 -85.01 60.96
C ASN A 855 29.47 -86.12 59.92
N GLU A 856 28.40 -86.69 59.35
CA GLU A 856 28.47 -87.66 58.26
C GLU A 856 29.00 -87.02 56.96
N ASP A 857 28.56 -85.82 56.62
CA ASP A 857 29.05 -85.09 55.44
C ASP A 857 30.51 -84.67 55.59
N ILE A 858 30.90 -84.21 56.79
CA ILE A 858 32.30 -83.85 57.09
C ILE A 858 33.20 -85.08 56.98
N GLN A 859 32.76 -86.23 57.48
CA GLN A 859 33.51 -87.48 57.37
C GLN A 859 33.60 -87.96 55.91
N ARG A 860 32.50 -87.87 55.15
CA ARG A 860 32.48 -88.19 53.72
C ARG A 860 33.46 -87.31 52.92
N ILE A 861 33.52 -86.01 53.19
CA ILE A 861 34.47 -85.08 52.55
C ILE A 861 35.91 -85.43 52.93
N GLU A 862 36.16 -85.81 54.19
CA GLU A 862 37.51 -86.19 54.65
C GLU A 862 38.02 -87.48 53.98
N GLU A 863 37.15 -88.48 53.82
CA GLU A 863 37.49 -89.76 53.20
C GLU A 863 37.67 -89.65 51.67
N GLN A 864 36.89 -88.78 51.01
CA GLN A 864 36.86 -88.68 49.54
C GLN A 864 37.94 -87.77 48.94
N TYR A 865 38.39 -86.74 49.66
CA TYR A 865 39.35 -85.76 49.14
C TYR A 865 40.65 -85.82 49.92
N LEU A 866 41.80 -85.77 49.24
CA LEU A 866 43.12 -85.87 49.86
C LEU A 866 43.67 -84.49 50.31
N LEU A 867 43.36 -83.43 49.56
CA LEU A 867 43.86 -82.09 49.84
C LEU A 867 42.88 -81.31 50.73
N ASN A 868 43.39 -80.69 51.79
CA ASN A 868 42.56 -79.86 52.69
C ASN A 868 41.90 -78.67 51.96
N GLN A 869 42.50 -78.19 50.87
CA GLN A 869 41.92 -77.12 50.05
C GLN A 869 40.65 -77.60 49.34
N GLU A 870 40.68 -78.81 48.78
CA GLU A 870 39.51 -79.43 48.13
C GLU A 870 38.42 -79.74 49.16
N ARG A 871 38.80 -80.20 50.36
CA ARG A 871 37.87 -80.43 51.46
C ARG A 871 37.16 -79.14 51.90
N CYS A 872 37.89 -78.03 51.96
CA CYS A 872 37.33 -76.71 52.27
C CYS A 872 36.36 -76.24 51.18
N LEU A 873 36.74 -76.34 49.91
CA LEU A 873 35.91 -75.96 48.78
C LEU A 873 34.62 -76.78 48.71
N ARG A 874 34.71 -78.11 48.88
CA ARG A 874 33.53 -79.00 48.85
C ARG A 874 32.59 -78.77 50.02
N SER A 875 33.11 -78.40 51.18
CA SER A 875 32.28 -77.99 52.32
C SER A 875 31.46 -76.73 52.01
N LEU A 876 32.08 -75.74 51.36
CA LEU A 876 31.41 -74.50 50.95
C LEU A 876 30.38 -74.73 49.83
N GLU A 877 30.70 -75.58 48.84
CA GLU A 877 29.79 -75.93 47.76
C GLU A 877 28.58 -76.74 48.23
N LEU A 878 28.78 -77.68 49.16
CA LEU A 878 27.67 -78.44 49.74
C LEU A 878 26.73 -77.54 50.54
N TRP A 879 27.27 -76.58 51.30
CA TRP A 879 26.46 -75.56 51.96
C TRP A 879 25.69 -74.69 50.97
N ALA A 880 26.32 -74.31 49.86
CA ALA A 880 25.68 -73.49 48.81
C ALA A 880 24.55 -74.23 48.07
N SER A 881 24.60 -75.56 48.04
CA SER A 881 23.61 -76.40 47.38
C SER A 881 22.30 -76.57 48.17
N ASP A 882 22.30 -76.23 49.47
CA ASP A 882 21.09 -76.18 50.30
C ASP A 882 20.40 -74.82 50.13
N ASP A 883 19.52 -74.75 49.12
CA ASP A 883 18.87 -73.54 48.55
C ASP A 883 18.06 -72.71 49.58
N SER A 884 17.89 -73.19 50.82
CA SER A 884 17.14 -72.51 51.88
C SER A 884 17.98 -71.66 52.84
N ARG A 885 19.32 -71.80 52.84
CA ARG A 885 20.20 -71.25 53.90
C ARG A 885 21.45 -70.51 53.40
N ALA A 886 21.78 -70.63 52.11
CA ALA A 886 22.97 -70.04 51.53
C ALA A 886 22.78 -68.54 51.21
N ASP A 887 23.36 -67.65 52.02
CA ASP A 887 23.43 -66.20 51.77
C ASP A 887 24.86 -65.72 52.01
N MET A 888 25.40 -64.94 51.08
CA MET A 888 26.72 -64.34 51.17
C MET A 888 26.89 -63.46 52.42
N LYS A 889 25.83 -62.79 52.89
CA LYS A 889 25.84 -62.05 54.16
C LYS A 889 26.02 -62.96 55.36
N ILE A 890 25.51 -64.19 55.29
CA ILE A 890 25.67 -65.21 56.34
C ILE A 890 27.10 -65.73 56.32
N LEU A 891 27.63 -66.07 55.13
CA LEU A 891 29.02 -66.49 54.94
C LEU A 891 30.02 -65.45 55.45
N ALA A 892 29.84 -64.18 55.10
CA ALA A 892 30.69 -63.09 55.56
C ALA A 892 30.63 -62.89 57.08
N ARG A 893 29.46 -63.10 57.71
CA ARG A 893 29.29 -63.01 59.16
C ARG A 893 29.98 -64.16 59.88
N MET A 894 29.91 -65.36 59.33
CA MET A 894 30.56 -66.56 59.86
C MET A 894 32.08 -66.50 59.73
N MET A 895 32.62 -66.03 58.62
CA MET A 895 34.06 -65.79 58.50
C MET A 895 34.56 -64.78 59.54
N ARG A 896 33.69 -63.85 59.98
CA ARG A 896 34.01 -62.92 61.08
C ARG A 896 34.05 -63.60 62.45
N SER A 897 33.12 -64.52 62.74
CA SER A 897 33.07 -65.22 64.03
C SER A 897 34.24 -66.19 64.20
N LEU A 898 34.73 -66.76 63.09
CA LEU A 898 35.94 -67.59 63.06
C LEU A 898 37.26 -66.81 63.15
N GLY A 899 37.22 -65.48 63.23
CA GLY A 899 38.41 -64.63 63.36
C GLY A 899 38.98 -64.09 62.04
N PHE A 900 38.45 -64.52 60.88
CA PHE A 900 38.88 -64.06 59.55
C PHE A 900 38.25 -62.70 59.17
N ARG A 901 38.59 -61.64 59.92
CA ARG A 901 38.00 -60.29 59.78
C ARG A 901 38.30 -59.60 58.45
N ALA A 902 39.45 -59.87 57.84
CA ALA A 902 39.82 -59.32 56.53
C ALA A 902 38.98 -59.96 55.43
N LEU A 903 38.89 -61.30 55.46
CA LEU A 903 38.11 -62.10 54.53
C LEU A 903 36.60 -61.79 54.63
N SER A 904 36.08 -61.65 55.85
CA SER A 904 34.71 -61.19 56.10
C SER A 904 34.40 -59.83 55.47
N ARG A 905 35.35 -58.89 55.48
CA ARG A 905 35.18 -57.57 54.86
C ARG A 905 35.17 -57.67 53.34
N GLU A 906 36.07 -58.47 52.76
CA GLU A 906 36.11 -58.71 51.32
C GLU A 906 34.83 -59.40 50.82
N LEU A 907 34.38 -60.46 51.50
CA LEU A 907 33.10 -61.10 51.19
C LEU A 907 31.91 -60.16 51.36
N GLY A 908 31.97 -59.26 52.33
CA GLY A 908 30.95 -58.22 52.53
C GLY A 908 30.88 -57.18 51.40
N THR A 909 31.95 -57.02 50.61
CA THR A 909 31.96 -56.17 49.40
C THR A 909 31.47 -56.87 48.14
N MET A 910 31.29 -58.20 48.18
CA MET A 910 30.75 -59.01 47.08
C MET A 910 29.21 -59.13 47.13
N VAL A 911 28.57 -58.46 48.09
CA VAL A 911 27.12 -58.34 48.28
C VAL A 911 26.69 -56.93 47.94
#